data_AF-A0A350WX80-F1
#
_entry.id   AF-A0A350WX80-F1
#
_cell.length_a   1.000
_cell.length_b   1.000
_cell.length_c   1.000
_cell.angle_alpha   90.00
_cell.angle_beta   90.00
_cell.angle_gamma   90.00
#
_symmetry.space_group_name_H-M   'P 1'
#
loop_
_entity.id
_entity.type
_entity.pdbx_description
1 polymer ?
#
loop_
_entity_poly.entity_id
_entity_poly.type
_entity_poly.pdbx_seq_one_letter_code
_entity_poly.pdbx_strand_id
1 'polypeptide(L)'
;MKKLIQTIATLTLILTTMFAMSGNAQALADNSAARFADTSMPVQQLVVYEKQSVPYTNFGAAIFAQGQLSSEASKMPPGSEISFYVDGNKVNGPAGLQKTGTRCTSTQASADYYKNTITMDKRFCPDFNDAILDGRSVYGMVPTEAVFLHKSNGERCTSSGNGGAIYLINPASSFVRNYLVRRGAEKMTQLGVNTLFLDNLQPSLSAVQERCGGTPQEYPNLNDYTAQMMDLAAYVNSNLTGYRVQGNLANAVPSVWDQLSFLNGAMCESCFSNWGGSWPNASRMLNDLSVLDKWINVYGWTAFIVIRPPNTNETSNRFTFAAALLVARNDGTGVYFHFGENYGQLLSIPDYDYNLGLPTAPRSCAGNICTRTFQNGVVTVDFGTRQGTITLGSVPTSPVSTFTATSTKTSTATSTSTVTATSTSILPTGTTIVTPTATLTASPTATQTSSPVAPTSTHTATATRVVPSPTTGAPGQNSVSVRVSSGSNDAEENSRGQMYTTSSDLELVYDSSVQTVGIRFTNVKVPKGATIVNAYLQFKVDKATSGTVNLKIQGQASPNPSAFSSQRYNISSRPRTLSFVNWAPPSWTKVGAAGPEQATPNLAPVIQEIINQSNWAPGNSVVIIITGNAAKRVAEAYEGDRSGAPLLYISFNTGVASPSVTPTSTSTATPTATLALPSQTATETPTQEVIPSETPLPSETPTLTPEVIPPTDTPEPTPTP
;
A
#
# COMPACT_ATOMS: atom_id res chain seq x y z
N MET A 1 38.48 -20.49 34.06
CA MET A 1 38.70 -19.07 34.40
C MET A 1 40.14 -18.72 34.74
N LYS A 2 40.86 -19.43 35.64
CA LYS A 2 42.27 -19.09 35.95
C LYS A 2 43.26 -19.23 34.77
N LYS A 3 43.03 -20.12 33.80
CA LYS A 3 43.84 -20.21 32.56
C LYS A 3 43.52 -19.15 31.49
N LEU A 4 42.37 -18.46 31.57
CA LEU A 4 41.99 -17.42 30.61
C LEU A 4 42.55 -16.04 31.03
N ILE A 5 42.68 -15.81 32.34
CA ILE A 5 43.26 -14.59 32.91
C ILE A 5 44.80 -14.55 32.70
N GLN A 6 45.46 -15.72 32.66
CA GLN A 6 46.91 -15.83 32.47
C GLN A 6 47.36 -15.54 31.02
N THR A 7 46.53 -15.86 30.02
CA THR A 7 46.81 -15.54 28.60
C THR A 7 46.59 -14.05 28.29
N ILE A 8 45.62 -13.41 28.94
CA ILE A 8 45.36 -11.96 28.79
C ILE A 8 46.49 -11.14 29.43
N ALA A 9 46.97 -11.51 30.62
CA ALA A 9 48.06 -10.79 31.28
C ALA A 9 49.41 -10.88 30.52
N THR A 10 49.66 -11.96 29.79
CA THR A 10 50.92 -12.15 29.04
C THR A 10 50.91 -11.38 27.71
N LEU A 11 49.73 -11.17 27.09
CA LEU A 11 49.62 -10.39 25.85
C LEU A 11 49.61 -8.87 26.12
N THR A 12 49.06 -8.43 27.26
CA THR A 12 49.11 -7.02 27.69
C THR A 12 50.52 -6.59 28.11
N LEU A 13 51.37 -7.51 28.58
CA LEU A 13 52.75 -7.24 28.99
C LEU A 13 53.74 -7.12 27.81
N ILE A 14 53.44 -7.74 26.66
CA ILE A 14 54.27 -7.62 25.44
C ILE A 14 53.98 -6.32 24.68
N LEU A 15 52.73 -5.82 24.75
CA LEU A 15 52.34 -4.57 24.08
C LEU A 15 52.75 -3.31 24.86
N THR A 16 52.93 -3.40 26.18
CA THR A 16 53.36 -2.27 27.02
C THR A 16 54.88 -2.08 27.06
N THR A 17 55.68 -3.07 26.65
CA THR A 17 57.14 -2.96 26.54
C THR A 17 57.65 -2.41 25.21
N MET A 18 56.78 -2.19 24.20
CA MET A 18 57.17 -1.58 22.92
C MET A 18 56.89 -0.06 22.83
N PHE A 19 56.29 0.57 23.84
CA PHE A 19 55.96 2.01 23.83
C PHE A 19 56.47 2.83 25.02
N ALA A 20 57.48 2.33 25.74
CA ALA A 20 58.08 3.05 26.85
C ALA A 20 59.60 3.16 26.71
N MET A 21 60.10 3.79 25.65
CA MET A 21 61.42 4.45 25.63
C MET A 21 61.46 5.60 24.61
N SER A 22 60.87 6.75 24.96
CA SER A 22 61.50 8.07 24.81
C SER A 22 60.56 9.19 25.29
N GLY A 23 60.79 9.61 26.53
CA GLY A 23 60.82 11.02 26.93
C GLY A 23 59.58 11.90 26.75
N ASN A 24 58.94 12.18 27.88
CA ASN A 24 58.28 13.44 28.23
C ASN A 24 56.84 13.66 27.74
N ALA A 25 55.93 12.99 28.45
CA ALA A 25 54.69 13.63 28.87
C ALA A 25 55.00 14.89 29.69
N GLN A 26 54.92 16.07 29.08
CA GLN A 26 54.54 17.30 29.79
C GLN A 26 54.19 18.43 28.80
N ALA A 27 53.26 18.21 27.87
CA ALA A 27 52.52 19.30 27.22
C ALA A 27 51.28 18.76 26.47
N LEU A 28 50.44 18.01 27.19
CA LEU A 28 48.99 18.16 27.02
C LEU A 28 48.62 19.51 27.64
N ALA A 29 48.95 20.58 26.94
CA ALA A 29 48.41 21.90 27.17
C ALA A 29 48.74 22.71 25.92
N ASP A 30 47.68 23.11 25.23
CA ASP A 30 47.64 24.17 24.24
C ASP A 30 47.85 23.82 22.77
N ASN A 31 46.72 23.92 22.07
CA ASN A 31 46.59 24.38 20.70
C ASN A 31 46.89 23.38 19.58
N SER A 32 45.82 22.63 19.29
CA SER A 32 45.23 22.55 17.96
C SER A 32 45.34 23.88 17.17
N ALA A 33 46.40 24.04 16.37
CA ALA A 33 46.42 24.97 15.25
C ALA A 33 47.53 24.61 14.24
N ALA A 34 47.11 24.38 13.00
CA ALA A 34 47.86 24.63 11.76
C ALA A 34 48.93 23.63 11.25
N ARG A 35 48.51 22.91 10.19
CA ARG A 35 49.05 22.94 8.80
C ARG A 35 50.21 22.01 8.35
N PHE A 36 49.95 21.42 7.16
CA PHE A 36 50.81 20.88 6.08
C PHE A 36 51.44 19.47 6.28
N ALA A 37 51.01 18.45 5.50
CA ALA A 37 51.48 18.04 4.15
C ALA A 37 52.91 17.47 4.20
N ASP A 38 53.33 16.38 3.58
CA ASP A 38 52.83 15.35 2.67
C ASP A 38 53.94 14.28 2.68
N THR A 39 53.63 12.98 2.58
CA THR A 39 54.29 12.03 1.64
C THR A 39 54.00 10.54 1.97
N SER A 40 53.44 9.88 0.95
CA SER A 40 53.47 8.43 0.61
C SER A 40 52.30 7.51 1.05
N MET A 41 51.40 7.27 0.08
CA MET A 41 50.37 6.21 -0.05
C MET A 41 51.03 4.83 -0.43
N PRO A 42 50.33 3.66 -0.53
CA PRO A 42 48.88 3.40 -0.55
C PRO A 42 48.38 2.16 0.27
N VAL A 43 47.07 1.92 0.18
CA VAL A 43 46.23 0.76 0.58
C VAL A 43 45.32 0.99 1.79
N GLN A 44 44.04 1.18 1.45
CA GLN A 44 42.82 0.89 2.22
C GLN A 44 42.75 1.38 3.67
N GLN A 45 42.26 2.61 3.84
CA GLN A 45 41.24 2.86 4.85
C GLN A 45 39.89 3.01 4.13
N LEU A 46 39.18 1.89 4.08
CA LEU A 46 37.73 1.90 4.11
C LEU A 46 37.36 2.63 5.40
N VAL A 47 37.04 3.93 5.30
CA VAL A 47 36.42 4.63 6.42
C VAL A 47 35.01 4.10 6.55
N VAL A 48 34.85 3.05 7.35
CA VAL A 48 33.55 2.68 7.91
C VAL A 48 33.21 3.80 8.88
N TYR A 49 32.44 4.78 8.42
CA TYR A 49 31.78 5.70 9.35
C TYR A 49 30.73 4.91 10.12
N GLU A 50 31.02 4.69 11.40
CA GLU A 50 30.00 4.40 12.41
C GLU A 50 28.95 5.51 12.37
N LYS A 51 27.81 5.19 11.75
CA LYS A 51 26.45 5.48 12.23
C LYS A 51 26.35 6.68 13.19
N GLN A 52 26.51 7.89 12.67
CA GLN A 52 26.02 9.10 13.34
C GLN A 52 24.80 9.60 12.56
N SER A 53 23.68 9.70 13.28
CA SER A 53 22.46 10.47 12.97
C SER A 53 22.47 11.09 11.58
N VAL A 54 21.84 10.42 10.61
CA VAL A 54 21.43 11.09 9.38
C VAL A 54 20.59 12.27 9.85
N PRO A 55 20.98 13.53 9.57
CA PRO A 55 20.11 14.65 9.82
C PRO A 55 18.93 14.40 8.90
N TYR A 56 17.81 13.94 9.45
CA TYR A 56 16.55 13.95 8.75
C TYR A 56 16.26 15.41 8.47
N THR A 57 16.72 15.91 7.32
CA THR A 57 16.35 17.23 6.85
C THR A 57 14.82 17.28 6.79
N ASN A 58 14.24 18.47 6.84
CA ASN A 58 12.78 18.63 6.77
C ASN A 58 12.14 17.98 5.53
N PHE A 59 12.94 17.52 4.56
CA PHE A 59 12.55 16.91 3.29
C PHE A 59 12.84 15.39 3.20
N GLY A 60 13.18 14.70 4.29
CA GLY A 60 13.61 13.29 4.26
C GLY A 60 12.49 12.24 4.31
N ALA A 61 12.51 11.30 3.37
CA ALA A 61 11.93 9.94 3.51
C ALA A 61 13.02 8.89 3.20
N ALA A 62 12.82 7.60 3.42
CA ALA A 62 13.75 6.57 2.92
C ALA A 62 13.05 5.25 2.58
N ILE A 63 13.55 4.58 1.53
CA ILE A 63 13.11 3.25 1.13
C ILE A 63 14.14 2.24 1.65
N PHE A 64 13.69 1.26 2.42
CA PHE A 64 14.57 0.21 2.93
C PHE A 64 14.16 -1.18 2.41
N ALA A 65 15.15 -2.02 2.13
CA ALA A 65 14.94 -3.45 1.94
C ALA A 65 14.41 -4.10 3.24
N GLN A 66 13.73 -5.25 3.17
CA GLN A 66 13.16 -5.94 4.34
C GLN A 66 14.17 -6.13 5.49
N GLY A 67 15.44 -6.43 5.19
CA GLY A 67 16.50 -6.61 6.19
C GLY A 67 16.94 -5.32 6.90
N GLN A 68 16.68 -4.16 6.30
CA GLN A 68 17.05 -2.83 6.82
C GLN A 68 15.84 -2.09 7.42
N LEU A 69 14.62 -2.39 6.95
CA LEU A 69 13.43 -1.62 7.31
C LEU A 69 13.08 -1.73 8.80
N SER A 70 13.27 -2.90 9.42
CA SER A 70 13.01 -3.09 10.86
C SER A 70 14.01 -2.32 11.76
N SER A 71 15.29 -2.20 11.36
CA SER A 71 16.28 -1.47 12.14
C SER A 71 16.23 0.04 11.91
N GLU A 72 15.79 0.49 10.73
CA GLU A 72 15.80 1.91 10.36
C GLU A 72 14.46 2.62 10.56
N ALA A 73 13.32 1.93 10.43
CA ALA A 73 11.99 2.55 10.62
C ALA A 73 11.80 3.11 12.04
N SER A 74 12.35 2.43 13.06
CA SER A 74 12.32 2.90 14.45
C SER A 74 13.19 4.13 14.72
N LYS A 75 14.10 4.49 13.80
CA LYS A 75 14.97 5.66 13.93
C LYS A 75 14.42 6.89 13.24
N MET A 76 13.38 6.74 12.41
CA MET A 76 12.82 7.85 11.65
C MET A 76 11.92 8.75 12.50
N PRO A 77 11.88 10.06 12.20
CA PRO A 77 10.96 10.98 12.85
C PRO A 77 9.50 10.53 12.74
N PRO A 78 8.67 10.80 13.77
CA PRO A 78 7.23 10.60 13.66
C PRO A 78 6.65 11.36 12.45
N GLY A 79 5.91 10.66 11.59
CA GLY A 79 5.34 11.23 10.36
C GLY A 79 6.17 11.00 9.09
N SER A 80 7.36 10.41 9.19
CA SER A 80 8.11 9.96 8.01
C SER A 80 7.32 8.92 7.21
N GLU A 81 7.33 9.08 5.89
CA GLU A 81 6.72 8.11 4.99
C GLU A 81 7.68 6.95 4.72
N ILE A 82 7.29 5.76 5.16
CA ILE A 82 8.06 4.52 4.98
C ILE A 82 7.23 3.58 4.13
N SER A 83 7.79 3.18 3.00
CA SER A 83 7.11 2.29 2.07
C SER A 83 7.72 0.89 2.11
N PHE A 84 6.85 -0.11 2.21
CA PHE A 84 7.22 -1.50 2.06
C PHE A 84 7.39 -1.85 0.58
N TYR A 85 8.62 -2.12 0.16
CA TYR A 85 8.99 -2.36 -1.23
C TYR A 85 8.60 -3.77 -1.69
N VAL A 86 7.99 -3.85 -2.87
CA VAL A 86 7.57 -5.07 -3.55
C VAL A 86 7.87 -5.00 -5.03
N ASP A 87 8.34 -6.08 -5.65
CA ASP A 87 8.38 -6.18 -7.11
C ASP A 87 7.01 -6.56 -7.68
N GLY A 88 6.50 -5.76 -8.61
CA GLY A 88 5.20 -6.00 -9.27
C GLY A 88 5.24 -7.05 -10.39
N ASN A 89 6.39 -7.27 -11.03
CA ASN A 89 6.49 -8.11 -12.23
C ASN A 89 7.50 -9.26 -12.16
N LYS A 90 8.16 -9.45 -11.01
CA LYS A 90 9.17 -10.50 -10.84
C LYS A 90 9.26 -10.98 -9.40
N VAL A 91 9.75 -12.19 -9.22
CA VAL A 91 10.12 -12.75 -7.92
C VAL A 91 11.50 -13.38 -8.02
N ASN A 92 12.33 -13.17 -7.00
CA ASN A 92 13.61 -13.85 -6.89
C ASN A 92 13.40 -15.27 -6.38
N GLY A 93 14.20 -16.21 -6.85
CA GLY A 93 14.16 -17.60 -6.43
C GLY A 93 15.48 -18.32 -6.68
N PRO A 94 15.56 -19.61 -6.35
CA PRO A 94 16.72 -20.43 -6.66
C PRO A 94 16.89 -20.62 -8.17
N ALA A 95 18.12 -20.79 -8.64
CA ALA A 95 18.37 -21.19 -10.03
C ALA A 95 17.94 -22.65 -10.28
N GLY A 96 17.64 -22.99 -11.54
CA GLY A 96 17.34 -24.36 -11.97
C GLY A 96 15.87 -24.79 -11.90
N LEU A 97 14.94 -23.85 -11.67
CA LEU A 97 13.49 -24.14 -11.58
C LEU A 97 12.70 -23.55 -12.75
N GLN A 98 13.36 -23.31 -13.90
CA GLN A 98 12.73 -22.83 -15.13
C GLN A 98 11.79 -23.87 -15.76
N LYS A 99 12.09 -25.16 -15.58
CA LYS A 99 11.24 -26.26 -16.05
C LYS A 99 10.12 -26.51 -15.05
N THR A 100 8.87 -26.45 -15.53
CA THR A 100 7.67 -26.73 -14.73
C THR A 100 7.75 -28.16 -14.15
N GLY A 101 7.15 -28.37 -12.98
CA GLY A 101 7.21 -29.67 -12.28
C GLY A 101 8.46 -29.89 -11.41
N THR A 102 9.48 -29.03 -11.50
CA THR A 102 10.72 -29.18 -10.72
C THR A 102 10.52 -28.72 -9.28
N ARG A 103 10.73 -29.61 -8.30
CA ARG A 103 10.60 -29.29 -6.86
C ARG A 103 11.87 -28.63 -6.32
N CYS A 104 11.72 -27.71 -5.37
CA CYS A 104 12.88 -27.16 -4.66
C CYS A 104 13.58 -28.24 -3.83
N THR A 105 14.92 -28.27 -3.89
CA THR A 105 15.74 -29.03 -2.93
C THR A 105 15.72 -28.35 -1.56
N SER A 106 16.08 -29.09 -0.50
CA SER A 106 16.22 -28.54 0.86
C SER A 106 17.23 -27.39 0.93
N THR A 107 18.32 -27.47 0.17
CA THR A 107 19.31 -26.38 0.04
C THR A 107 18.70 -25.13 -0.61
N GLN A 108 17.96 -25.31 -1.71
CA GLN A 108 17.29 -24.20 -2.39
C GLN A 108 16.19 -23.56 -1.51
N ALA A 109 15.47 -24.36 -0.72
CA ALA A 109 14.44 -23.84 0.18
C ALA A 109 14.99 -23.08 1.40
N SER A 110 16.24 -23.32 1.78
CA SER A 110 16.87 -22.73 2.98
C SER A 110 17.89 -21.62 2.69
N ALA A 111 18.30 -21.44 1.43
CA ALA A 111 19.30 -20.45 1.05
C ALA A 111 18.74 -19.02 1.00
N ASP A 112 19.56 -18.06 1.45
CA ASP A 112 19.21 -16.63 1.49
C ASP A 112 19.59 -15.92 0.18
N TYR A 113 18.96 -16.32 -0.93
CA TYR A 113 19.13 -15.71 -2.27
C TYR A 113 18.74 -14.21 -2.33
N TYR A 114 18.19 -13.69 -1.23
CA TYR A 114 17.59 -12.36 -1.13
C TYR A 114 18.46 -11.38 -0.33
N LYS A 115 19.55 -11.86 0.29
CA LYS A 115 20.40 -11.11 1.24
C LYS A 115 20.91 -9.76 0.71
N ASN A 116 21.09 -9.65 -0.61
CA ASN A 116 21.60 -8.46 -1.29
C ASN A 116 20.59 -7.84 -2.27
N THR A 117 19.29 -8.07 -2.07
CA THR A 117 18.24 -7.51 -2.93
C THR A 117 17.23 -6.74 -2.09
N ILE A 118 16.65 -5.70 -2.66
CA ILE A 118 15.57 -4.92 -2.05
C ILE A 118 14.26 -5.72 -2.03
N THR A 119 14.25 -6.88 -2.69
CA THR A 119 13.04 -7.65 -2.96
C THR A 119 12.42 -8.25 -1.69
N MET A 120 11.11 -8.42 -1.82
CA MET A 120 10.11 -8.40 -0.77
C MET A 120 10.00 -9.67 0.06
N ASP A 121 10.45 -10.81 -0.47
CA ASP A 121 9.97 -12.09 0.04
C ASP A 121 10.94 -13.23 -0.19
N LYS A 122 11.28 -13.94 0.90
CA LYS A 122 12.16 -15.12 0.85
C LYS A 122 11.41 -16.41 0.50
N ARG A 123 10.13 -16.30 0.14
CA ARG A 123 9.18 -17.40 0.13
C ARG A 123 8.91 -18.00 -1.26
N PHE A 124 9.83 -17.85 -2.22
CA PHE A 124 9.65 -18.43 -3.56
C PHE A 124 9.24 -19.91 -3.56
N CYS A 125 10.02 -20.77 -2.90
CA CYS A 125 9.72 -22.21 -2.83
C CYS A 125 8.37 -22.48 -2.13
N PRO A 126 8.15 -22.04 -0.87
CA PRO A 126 6.92 -22.38 -0.16
C PRO A 126 5.66 -21.67 -0.66
N ASP A 127 5.75 -20.53 -1.35
CA ASP A 127 4.56 -19.75 -1.71
C ASP A 127 4.23 -19.79 -3.20
N PHE A 128 5.20 -20.17 -4.04
CA PHE A 128 5.01 -20.30 -5.47
C PHE A 128 5.35 -21.71 -5.93
N ASN A 129 6.63 -22.07 -6.01
CA ASN A 129 7.05 -23.29 -6.71
C ASN A 129 6.44 -24.56 -6.12
N ASP A 130 6.70 -24.85 -4.85
CA ASP A 130 6.24 -26.09 -4.23
C ASP A 130 4.74 -26.04 -3.94
N ALA A 131 4.18 -24.85 -3.69
CA ALA A 131 2.74 -24.68 -3.52
C ALA A 131 1.95 -25.04 -4.79
N ILE A 132 2.47 -24.70 -5.97
CA ILE A 132 1.89 -25.11 -7.27
C ILE A 132 1.92 -26.63 -7.39
N LEU A 133 3.06 -27.26 -7.08
CA LEU A 133 3.22 -28.72 -7.19
C LEU A 133 2.34 -29.48 -6.19
N ASP A 134 2.16 -28.93 -5.00
CA ASP A 134 1.41 -29.56 -3.91
C ASP A 134 -0.10 -29.27 -3.99
N GLY A 135 -0.54 -28.36 -4.86
CA GLY A 135 -1.90 -27.80 -4.81
C GLY A 135 -2.20 -27.12 -3.46
N ARG A 136 -1.17 -26.64 -2.76
CA ARG A 136 -1.29 -26.13 -1.40
C ARG A 136 -1.79 -24.70 -1.41
N SER A 137 -2.77 -24.43 -0.55
CA SER A 137 -3.29 -23.08 -0.38
C SER A 137 -2.25 -22.14 0.26
N VAL A 138 -2.07 -20.98 -0.35
CA VAL A 138 -1.32 -19.83 0.14
C VAL A 138 -2.29 -18.66 0.21
N TYR A 139 -2.46 -18.09 1.40
CA TYR A 139 -3.46 -17.05 1.67
C TYR A 139 -4.91 -17.39 1.25
N GLY A 140 -5.31 -18.67 1.32
CA GLY A 140 -6.66 -19.11 0.95
C GLY A 140 -6.86 -19.33 -0.55
N MET A 141 -5.79 -19.30 -1.34
CA MET A 141 -5.82 -19.53 -2.79
C MET A 141 -4.77 -20.56 -3.18
N VAL A 142 -5.02 -21.34 -4.23
CA VAL A 142 -4.05 -22.32 -4.73
C VAL A 142 -3.35 -21.70 -5.95
N PRO A 143 -2.03 -21.46 -5.91
CA PRO A 143 -1.30 -20.99 -7.08
C PRO A 143 -1.24 -22.07 -8.16
N THR A 144 -1.19 -21.64 -9.41
CA THR A 144 -0.92 -22.50 -10.57
C THR A 144 0.28 -21.97 -11.34
N GLU A 145 0.75 -22.68 -12.36
CA GLU A 145 1.83 -22.17 -13.23
C GLU A 145 1.49 -20.83 -13.88
N ALA A 146 0.21 -20.45 -13.99
CA ALA A 146 -0.21 -19.14 -14.49
C ALA A 146 0.29 -17.95 -13.66
N VAL A 147 0.93 -18.18 -12.51
CA VAL A 147 1.72 -17.18 -11.78
C VAL A 147 2.88 -16.66 -12.63
N PHE A 148 3.53 -17.49 -13.44
CA PHE A 148 4.75 -17.13 -14.16
C PHE A 148 4.45 -16.78 -15.62
N LEU A 149 5.32 -15.96 -16.21
CA LEU A 149 5.42 -15.84 -17.66
C LEU A 149 6.21 -17.00 -18.23
N HIS A 150 5.90 -17.41 -19.46
CA HIS A 150 6.57 -18.52 -20.13
C HIS A 150 7.21 -18.10 -21.45
N LYS A 151 8.27 -18.82 -21.82
CA LYS A 151 8.82 -18.84 -23.17
C LYS A 151 7.94 -19.71 -24.06
N SER A 152 8.13 -19.63 -25.39
CA SER A 152 7.41 -20.45 -26.37
C SER A 152 7.60 -21.97 -26.20
N ASN A 153 8.67 -22.41 -25.53
CA ASN A 153 8.93 -23.82 -25.21
C ASN A 153 8.25 -24.29 -23.91
N GLY A 154 7.44 -23.44 -23.26
CA GLY A 154 6.74 -23.75 -22.01
C GLY A 154 7.58 -23.65 -20.74
N GLU A 155 8.87 -23.28 -20.84
CA GLU A 155 9.68 -22.97 -19.66
C GLU A 155 9.34 -21.59 -19.11
N ARG A 156 9.49 -21.39 -17.81
CA ARG A 156 9.32 -20.08 -17.17
C ARG A 156 10.35 -19.07 -17.70
N CYS A 157 9.92 -17.84 -17.95
CA CYS A 157 10.81 -16.71 -18.23
C CYS A 157 11.72 -16.47 -17.03
N THR A 158 13.02 -16.68 -17.22
CA THR A 158 14.03 -16.59 -16.15
C THR A 158 15.30 -15.89 -16.62
N SER A 159 15.92 -15.17 -15.70
CA SER A 159 17.25 -14.55 -15.87
C SER A 159 18.10 -14.74 -14.61
N SER A 160 19.41 -14.53 -14.71
CA SER A 160 20.30 -14.61 -13.54
C SER A 160 19.94 -13.52 -12.51
N GLY A 161 19.92 -13.90 -11.23
CA GLY A 161 19.72 -13.01 -10.08
C GLY A 161 20.82 -13.20 -9.03
N ASN A 162 20.95 -12.27 -8.08
CA ASN A 162 22.00 -12.24 -7.04
C ASN A 162 22.17 -13.58 -6.28
N GLY A 163 22.97 -14.51 -6.82
CA GLY A 163 23.18 -15.86 -6.29
C GLY A 163 22.09 -16.90 -6.63
N GLY A 164 21.08 -16.53 -7.42
CA GLY A 164 19.93 -17.36 -7.80
C GLY A 164 19.38 -17.02 -9.19
N ALA A 165 18.06 -16.97 -9.34
CA ALA A 165 17.37 -16.60 -10.56
C ALA A 165 16.21 -15.62 -10.29
N ILE A 166 15.91 -14.79 -11.29
CA ILE A 166 14.70 -13.96 -11.34
C ILE A 166 13.68 -14.71 -12.18
N TYR A 167 12.47 -14.85 -11.65
CA TYR A 167 11.31 -15.40 -12.35
C TYR A 167 10.34 -14.27 -12.67
N LEU A 168 9.95 -14.14 -13.94
CA LEU A 168 8.98 -13.11 -14.32
C LEU A 168 7.57 -13.58 -13.99
N ILE A 169 6.81 -12.68 -13.38
CA ILE A 169 5.46 -12.94 -12.90
C ILE A 169 4.45 -12.44 -13.94
N ASN A 170 3.37 -13.19 -14.10
CA ASN A 170 2.22 -12.82 -14.90
C ASN A 170 1.31 -11.83 -14.15
N PRO A 171 1.21 -10.56 -14.57
CA PRO A 171 0.38 -9.55 -13.88
C PRO A 171 -1.13 -9.82 -13.98
N ALA A 172 -1.57 -10.64 -14.95
CA ALA A 172 -2.97 -11.09 -15.06
C ALA A 172 -3.35 -12.17 -14.04
N SER A 173 -2.37 -12.79 -13.37
CA SER A 173 -2.64 -13.86 -12.41
C SER A 173 -3.43 -13.36 -11.21
N SER A 174 -4.62 -13.93 -11.00
CA SER A 174 -5.46 -13.64 -9.84
C SER A 174 -4.75 -13.96 -8.53
N PHE A 175 -3.93 -15.03 -8.51
CA PHE A 175 -3.09 -15.38 -7.38
C PHE A 175 -2.12 -14.25 -7.06
N VAL A 176 -1.36 -13.77 -8.06
CA VAL A 176 -0.36 -12.70 -7.88
C VAL A 176 -1.01 -11.43 -7.35
N ARG A 177 -2.11 -11.00 -7.97
CA ARG A 177 -2.88 -9.82 -7.56
C ARG A 177 -3.29 -9.88 -6.08
N ASN A 178 -3.87 -11.01 -5.66
CA ASN A 178 -4.26 -11.20 -4.27
C ASN A 178 -3.07 -11.42 -3.33
N TYR A 179 -2.03 -12.10 -3.79
CA TYR A 179 -0.81 -12.33 -3.04
C TYR A 179 -0.17 -11.00 -2.67
N LEU A 180 0.02 -10.08 -3.63
CA LEU A 180 0.57 -8.75 -3.38
C LEU A 180 -0.24 -7.97 -2.35
N VAL A 181 -1.58 -8.02 -2.44
CA VAL A 181 -2.47 -7.36 -1.48
C VAL A 181 -2.31 -7.95 -0.08
N ARG A 182 -2.46 -9.26 0.07
CA ARG A 182 -2.46 -9.93 1.38
C ARG A 182 -1.08 -9.92 2.02
N ARG A 183 -0.04 -10.18 1.22
CA ARG A 183 1.35 -10.15 1.67
C ARG A 183 1.78 -8.75 2.04
N GLY A 184 1.45 -7.77 1.19
CA GLY A 184 1.71 -6.35 1.45
C GLY A 184 1.07 -5.91 2.77
N ALA A 185 -0.23 -6.17 2.96
CA ALA A 185 -0.94 -5.83 4.19
C ALA A 185 -0.35 -6.50 5.44
N GLU A 186 -0.03 -7.80 5.37
CA GLU A 186 0.61 -8.53 6.48
C GLU A 186 1.93 -7.86 6.86
N LYS A 187 2.79 -7.58 5.88
CA LYS A 187 4.12 -7.04 6.10
C LYS A 187 4.09 -5.60 6.59
N MET A 188 3.27 -4.76 5.99
CA MET A 188 3.08 -3.38 6.44
C MET A 188 2.59 -3.33 7.88
N THR A 189 1.66 -4.22 8.25
CA THR A 189 1.18 -4.36 9.64
C THR A 189 2.31 -4.80 10.59
N GLN A 190 3.09 -5.82 10.21
CA GLN A 190 4.22 -6.29 11.02
C GLN A 190 5.29 -5.21 11.23
N LEU A 191 5.50 -4.36 10.23
CA LEU A 191 6.56 -3.35 10.23
C LEU A 191 6.06 -1.98 10.75
N GLY A 192 4.78 -1.82 11.03
CA GLY A 192 4.19 -0.56 11.48
C GLY A 192 4.20 0.54 10.41
N VAL A 193 4.22 0.17 9.13
CA VAL A 193 4.22 1.11 8.00
C VAL A 193 2.87 1.07 7.28
N ASN A 194 2.54 2.11 6.53
CA ASN A 194 1.22 2.25 5.89
C ASN A 194 1.26 2.41 4.37
N THR A 195 2.44 2.35 3.75
CA THR A 195 2.59 2.52 2.31
C THR A 195 3.22 1.28 1.68
N LEU A 196 2.65 0.80 0.57
CA LEU A 196 3.22 -0.23 -0.30
C LEU A 196 3.89 0.45 -1.49
N PHE A 197 5.12 0.08 -1.80
CA PHE A 197 5.82 0.53 -2.99
C PHE A 197 5.94 -0.63 -3.99
N LEU A 198 5.25 -0.52 -5.12
CA LEU A 198 5.29 -1.49 -6.21
C LEU A 198 6.38 -1.08 -7.22
N ASP A 199 7.53 -1.73 -7.12
CA ASP A 199 8.60 -1.59 -8.08
C ASP A 199 8.31 -2.30 -9.40
N ASN A 200 8.97 -1.84 -10.46
CA ASN A 200 8.83 -2.37 -11.81
C ASN A 200 7.37 -2.36 -12.33
N LEU A 201 6.57 -1.36 -11.91
CA LEU A 201 5.28 -1.01 -12.53
C LEU A 201 5.41 -0.33 -13.90
N GLN A 202 6.62 -0.37 -14.46
CA GLN A 202 6.91 0.21 -15.76
C GLN A 202 6.15 -0.59 -16.83
N PRO A 203 5.42 0.07 -17.74
CA PRO A 203 4.63 -0.60 -18.77
C PRO A 203 5.48 -1.23 -19.89
N SER A 204 6.81 -1.11 -19.88
CA SER A 204 7.63 -1.51 -21.01
C SER A 204 7.81 -3.03 -21.11
N LEU A 205 7.36 -3.59 -22.22
CA LEU A 205 7.62 -4.97 -22.61
C LEU A 205 9.10 -5.23 -22.93
N SER A 206 9.89 -4.22 -23.26
CA SER A 206 11.30 -4.43 -23.66
C SER A 206 12.15 -5.04 -22.54
N ALA A 207 12.00 -4.55 -21.31
CA ALA A 207 12.73 -5.09 -20.16
C ALA A 207 12.28 -6.52 -19.80
N VAL A 208 11.01 -6.84 -20.05
CA VAL A 208 10.45 -8.18 -19.87
C VAL A 208 10.97 -9.13 -20.94
N GLN A 209 11.02 -8.69 -22.19
CA GLN A 209 11.56 -9.44 -23.32
C GLN A 209 13.03 -9.75 -23.15
N GLU A 210 13.84 -8.76 -22.76
CA GLU A 210 15.26 -8.92 -22.49
C GLU A 210 15.49 -10.00 -21.41
N ARG A 211 14.73 -9.92 -20.31
CA ARG A 211 14.85 -10.89 -19.20
C ARG A 211 14.28 -12.27 -19.53
N CYS A 212 13.25 -12.35 -20.36
CA CYS A 212 12.69 -13.63 -20.80
C CYS A 212 13.57 -14.29 -21.89
N GLY A 213 14.40 -13.51 -22.58
CA GLY A 213 15.15 -13.96 -23.76
C GLY A 213 14.29 -14.05 -25.02
N GLY A 214 13.21 -13.27 -25.09
CA GLY A 214 12.23 -13.27 -26.16
C GLY A 214 10.85 -12.77 -25.72
N THR A 215 9.87 -12.77 -26.62
CA THR A 215 8.49 -12.40 -26.30
C THR A 215 7.85 -13.46 -25.40
N PRO A 216 7.35 -13.08 -24.21
CA PRO A 216 6.59 -14.00 -23.36
C PRO A 216 5.36 -14.54 -24.09
N GLN A 217 5.07 -15.82 -23.90
CA GLN A 217 3.95 -16.52 -24.55
C GLN A 217 2.61 -15.84 -24.24
N GLU A 218 2.44 -15.34 -23.01
CA GLU A 218 1.20 -14.69 -22.55
C GLU A 218 0.98 -13.30 -23.16
N TYR A 219 2.03 -12.65 -23.64
CA TYR A 219 2.01 -11.24 -24.04
C TYR A 219 2.71 -11.04 -25.38
N PRO A 220 2.01 -11.30 -26.51
CA PRO A 220 2.58 -11.18 -27.83
C PRO A 220 2.88 -9.72 -28.22
N ASN A 221 2.28 -8.73 -27.56
CA ASN A 221 2.48 -7.30 -27.83
C ASN A 221 2.55 -6.46 -26.54
N LEU A 222 3.09 -5.25 -26.68
CA LEU A 222 3.33 -4.30 -25.59
C LEU A 222 2.03 -3.81 -24.93
N ASN A 223 0.96 -3.63 -25.72
CA ASN A 223 -0.28 -3.04 -25.23
C ASN A 223 -0.98 -3.98 -24.23
N ASP A 224 -0.99 -5.28 -24.52
CA ASP A 224 -1.60 -6.27 -23.63
C ASP A 224 -0.84 -6.37 -22.29
N TYR A 225 0.50 -6.38 -22.34
CA TYR A 225 1.31 -6.40 -21.13
C TYR A 225 1.12 -5.11 -20.31
N THR A 226 1.15 -3.96 -20.99
CA THR A 226 0.92 -2.65 -20.38
C THR A 226 -0.43 -2.63 -19.68
N ALA A 227 -1.51 -3.04 -20.36
CA ALA A 227 -2.85 -3.09 -19.80
C ALA A 227 -2.90 -3.96 -18.54
N GLN A 228 -2.29 -5.15 -18.56
CA GLN A 228 -2.28 -6.02 -17.39
C GLN A 228 -1.46 -5.48 -16.21
N MET A 229 -0.37 -4.74 -16.46
CA MET A 229 0.38 -4.04 -15.41
C MET A 229 -0.43 -2.89 -14.79
N MET A 230 -1.19 -2.17 -15.61
CA MET A 230 -2.08 -1.10 -15.14
C MET A 230 -3.22 -1.67 -14.30
N ASP A 231 -3.82 -2.77 -14.76
CA ASP A 231 -4.85 -3.51 -14.03
C ASP A 231 -4.32 -4.08 -12.71
N LEU A 232 -3.08 -4.58 -12.70
CA LEU A 232 -2.40 -5.03 -11.48
C LEU A 232 -2.29 -3.88 -10.47
N ALA A 233 -1.78 -2.72 -10.88
CA ALA A 233 -1.66 -1.55 -10.02
C ALA A 233 -3.02 -1.09 -9.50
N ALA A 234 -4.04 -1.02 -10.37
CA ALA A 234 -5.41 -0.64 -9.99
C ALA A 234 -6.03 -1.66 -9.03
N TYR A 235 -5.83 -2.95 -9.28
CA TYR A 235 -6.29 -4.02 -8.40
C TYR A 235 -5.65 -3.92 -7.01
N VAL A 236 -4.33 -3.78 -6.95
CA VAL A 236 -3.62 -3.67 -5.67
C VAL A 236 -4.08 -2.42 -4.92
N ASN A 237 -4.16 -1.26 -5.58
CA ASN A 237 -4.61 -0.02 -4.95
C ASN A 237 -6.06 -0.10 -4.43
N SER A 238 -6.98 -0.70 -5.19
CA SER A 238 -8.38 -0.83 -4.80
C SER A 238 -8.62 -1.86 -3.70
N ASN A 239 -7.82 -2.91 -3.63
CA ASN A 239 -8.01 -4.00 -2.66
C ASN A 239 -7.13 -3.87 -1.41
N LEU A 240 -6.05 -3.08 -1.47
CA LEU A 240 -5.20 -2.76 -0.32
C LEU A 240 -5.75 -1.55 0.44
N THR A 241 -7.01 -1.65 0.85
CA THR A 241 -7.71 -0.55 1.52
C THR A 241 -6.95 -0.13 2.79
N GLY A 242 -6.90 1.18 3.07
CA GLY A 242 -6.30 1.71 4.31
C GLY A 242 -4.80 1.83 4.33
N TYR A 243 -4.17 1.41 3.24
CA TYR A 243 -2.77 1.63 2.96
C TYR A 243 -2.67 2.53 1.74
N ARG A 244 -1.53 3.19 1.61
CA ARG A 244 -1.16 3.93 0.40
C ARG A 244 -0.44 2.98 -0.56
N VAL A 245 -0.60 3.19 -1.86
CA VAL A 245 0.15 2.45 -2.89
C VAL A 245 0.93 3.43 -3.74
N GLN A 246 2.19 3.12 -3.95
CA GLN A 246 3.13 3.90 -4.75
C GLN A 246 3.79 3.00 -5.78
N GLY A 247 4.34 3.58 -6.85
CA GLY A 247 4.89 2.81 -7.95
C GLY A 247 6.22 3.32 -8.47
N ASN A 248 7.09 2.43 -8.92
CA ASN A 248 8.19 2.86 -9.80
C ASN A 248 7.69 3.04 -11.23
N LEU A 249 7.67 4.31 -11.68
CA LEU A 249 7.18 4.71 -13.00
C LEU A 249 8.27 5.33 -13.87
N ALA A 250 9.54 5.06 -13.57
CA ALA A 250 10.71 5.75 -14.15
C ALA A 250 10.77 5.77 -15.69
N ASN A 251 10.15 4.80 -16.35
CA ASN A 251 10.14 4.66 -17.81
C ASN A 251 8.74 4.79 -18.45
N ALA A 252 7.72 5.16 -17.68
CA ALA A 252 6.39 5.40 -18.23
C ALA A 252 6.36 6.75 -18.98
N VAL A 253 5.42 6.89 -19.93
CA VAL A 253 5.16 8.14 -20.65
C VAL A 253 4.00 8.91 -19.99
N PRO A 254 3.80 10.21 -20.28
CA PRO A 254 2.73 11.01 -19.65
C PRO A 254 1.35 10.37 -19.62
N SER A 255 0.92 9.77 -20.73
CA SER A 255 -0.40 9.12 -20.83
C SER A 255 -0.54 7.92 -19.89
N VAL A 256 0.54 7.23 -19.54
CA VAL A 256 0.53 6.12 -18.59
C VAL A 256 0.48 6.63 -17.16
N TRP A 257 1.26 7.67 -16.82
CA TRP A 257 1.21 8.26 -15.48
C TRP A 257 -0.19 8.77 -15.14
N ASP A 258 -0.86 9.41 -16.09
CA ASP A 258 -2.20 9.96 -15.90
C ASP A 258 -3.24 8.86 -15.63
N GLN A 259 -3.09 7.70 -16.27
CA GLN A 259 -3.90 6.52 -15.99
C GLN A 259 -3.62 5.90 -14.61
N LEU A 260 -2.41 6.10 -14.06
CA LEU A 260 -2.04 5.68 -12.71
C LEU A 260 -2.29 6.75 -11.64
N SER A 261 -2.95 7.87 -11.97
CA SER A 261 -3.24 8.99 -11.05
C SER A 261 -3.89 8.58 -9.72
N PHE A 262 -4.52 7.40 -9.65
CA PHE A 262 -5.09 6.80 -8.44
C PHE A 262 -4.07 6.34 -7.39
N LEU A 263 -2.78 6.24 -7.73
CA LEU A 263 -1.69 5.95 -6.79
C LEU A 263 -1.45 7.14 -5.84
N ASN A 264 -0.58 6.96 -4.85
CA ASN A 264 -0.25 7.97 -3.84
C ASN A 264 1.18 8.50 -3.94
N GLY A 265 1.93 8.07 -4.94
CA GLY A 265 3.34 8.41 -5.11
C GLY A 265 3.99 7.61 -6.21
N ALA A 266 5.07 8.17 -6.75
CA ALA A 266 5.82 7.52 -7.81
C ALA A 266 7.32 7.78 -7.71
N MET A 267 8.11 6.82 -8.19
CA MET A 267 9.55 6.95 -8.32
C MET A 267 9.96 7.31 -9.75
N CYS A 268 10.93 8.20 -9.82
CA CYS A 268 11.68 8.54 -10.99
C CYS A 268 13.16 8.17 -10.75
N GLU A 269 13.63 7.12 -11.44
CA GLU A 269 14.95 6.53 -11.22
C GLU A 269 16.06 7.08 -12.11
N SER A 270 15.72 7.95 -13.07
CA SER A 270 16.69 8.47 -14.04
C SER A 270 16.44 9.92 -14.45
N CYS A 271 15.80 10.70 -13.57
CA CYS A 271 15.41 12.08 -13.84
C CYS A 271 16.61 13.00 -14.02
N PHE A 272 17.60 12.86 -13.14
CA PHE A 272 18.77 13.74 -13.08
C PHE A 272 20.09 13.02 -13.35
N SER A 273 20.06 11.69 -13.44
CA SER A 273 21.22 10.84 -13.71
C SER A 273 20.74 9.48 -14.21
N ASN A 274 21.30 8.95 -15.30
CA ASN A 274 20.89 7.65 -15.84
C ASN A 274 21.53 6.49 -15.05
N TRP A 275 20.85 5.34 -15.09
CA TRP A 275 21.48 4.05 -14.81
C TRP A 275 22.67 3.83 -15.75
N GLY A 276 23.79 3.34 -15.20
CA GLY A 276 25.04 3.13 -15.96
C GLY A 276 25.96 4.35 -16.03
N GLY A 277 25.67 5.42 -15.29
CA GLY A 277 26.62 6.52 -15.08
C GLY A 277 26.74 7.47 -16.27
N SER A 278 25.64 7.73 -16.98
CA SER A 278 25.55 8.84 -17.95
C SER A 278 24.59 9.93 -17.47
N TRP A 279 24.75 11.14 -18.00
CA TRP A 279 23.81 12.23 -17.73
C TRP A 279 22.71 12.26 -18.78
N PRO A 280 21.42 12.42 -18.40
CA PRO A 280 20.41 12.85 -19.32
C PRO A 280 20.79 14.23 -19.91
N ASN A 281 20.25 14.57 -21.08
CA ASN A 281 20.41 15.92 -21.62
C ASN A 281 19.52 16.93 -20.86
N ALA A 282 19.83 18.22 -20.94
CA ALA A 282 19.12 19.26 -20.18
C ALA A 282 17.61 19.29 -20.47
N SER A 283 17.22 19.12 -21.74
CA SER A 283 15.81 19.08 -22.15
C SER A 283 15.04 17.94 -21.49
N ARG A 284 15.65 16.74 -21.42
CA ARG A 284 15.08 15.59 -20.72
C ARG A 284 14.90 15.86 -19.22
N MET A 285 15.92 16.42 -18.56
CA MET A 285 15.84 16.74 -17.13
C MET A 285 14.78 17.80 -16.83
N LEU A 286 14.63 18.83 -17.68
CA LEU A 286 13.58 19.84 -17.56
C LEU A 286 12.17 19.26 -17.79
N ASN A 287 12.04 18.28 -18.71
CA ASN A 287 10.79 17.55 -18.89
C ASN A 287 10.46 16.74 -17.64
N ASP A 288 11.40 15.95 -17.12
CA ASP A 288 11.21 15.15 -15.90
C ASP A 288 10.91 16.04 -14.69
N LEU A 289 11.51 17.24 -14.59
CA LEU A 289 11.15 18.26 -13.60
C LEU A 289 9.69 18.73 -13.71
N SER A 290 9.14 18.83 -14.92
CA SER A 290 7.74 19.22 -15.14
C SER A 290 6.79 18.08 -14.77
N VAL A 291 7.22 16.84 -14.97
CA VAL A 291 6.49 15.63 -14.53
C VAL A 291 6.42 15.56 -13.01
N LEU A 292 7.55 15.78 -12.33
CA LEU A 292 7.61 15.83 -10.88
C LEU A 292 6.71 16.94 -10.31
N ASP A 293 6.67 18.12 -10.95
CA ASP A 293 5.72 19.18 -10.58
C ASP A 293 4.27 18.72 -10.71
N LYS A 294 3.92 18.00 -11.77
CA LYS A 294 2.56 17.48 -11.96
C LYS A 294 2.21 16.47 -10.87
N TRP A 295 3.09 15.52 -10.60
CA TRP A 295 2.90 14.55 -9.52
C TRP A 295 2.64 15.24 -8.19
N ILE A 296 3.47 16.21 -7.83
CA ILE A 296 3.43 16.87 -6.53
C ILE A 296 2.24 17.83 -6.43
N ASN A 297 2.06 18.72 -7.41
CA ASN A 297 1.14 19.85 -7.31
C ASN A 297 -0.27 19.53 -7.83
N VAL A 298 -0.40 18.58 -8.76
CA VAL A 298 -1.70 18.19 -9.32
C VAL A 298 -2.24 16.95 -8.62
N TYR A 299 -1.41 15.90 -8.46
CA TYR A 299 -1.87 14.64 -7.87
C TYR A 299 -1.67 14.56 -6.36
N GLY A 300 -0.92 15.49 -5.75
CA GLY A 300 -0.59 15.41 -4.34
C GLY A 300 0.31 14.22 -3.99
N TRP A 301 1.03 13.68 -4.97
CA TRP A 301 1.86 12.51 -4.83
C TRP A 301 3.12 12.78 -4.01
N THR A 302 3.58 11.72 -3.34
CA THR A 302 4.96 11.62 -2.88
C THR A 302 5.86 11.29 -4.08
N ALA A 303 6.91 12.07 -4.29
CA ALA A 303 7.87 11.82 -5.37
C ALA A 303 9.14 11.18 -4.81
N PHE A 304 9.59 10.08 -5.41
CA PHE A 304 10.86 9.43 -5.10
C PHE A 304 11.84 9.68 -6.24
N ILE A 305 12.98 10.27 -5.97
CA ILE A 305 13.96 10.66 -6.97
C ILE A 305 15.24 9.91 -6.65
N VAL A 306 15.56 8.92 -7.48
CA VAL A 306 16.83 8.19 -7.35
C VAL A 306 17.88 8.96 -8.13
N ILE A 307 18.97 9.29 -7.45
CA ILE A 307 20.08 10.01 -8.04
C ILE A 307 21.36 9.22 -7.84
N ARG A 308 21.98 8.87 -8.97
CA ARG A 308 23.28 8.24 -9.04
C ARG A 308 24.14 9.04 -10.01
N PRO A 309 24.79 10.13 -9.55
CA PRO A 309 25.64 10.89 -10.43
C PRO A 309 26.71 9.98 -11.04
N PRO A 310 27.00 10.09 -12.35
CA PRO A 310 28.08 9.39 -13.04
C PRO A 310 29.42 9.37 -12.31
N ASN A 311 29.73 10.46 -11.62
CA ASN A 311 30.91 10.63 -10.80
C ASN A 311 30.47 11.14 -9.43
N THR A 312 30.96 10.55 -8.34
CA THR A 312 30.58 10.92 -6.96
C THR A 312 31.44 12.07 -6.40
N ASN A 313 31.75 13.08 -7.23
CA ASN A 313 32.48 14.27 -6.80
C ASN A 313 31.55 15.36 -6.25
N GLU A 314 32.13 16.33 -5.54
CA GLU A 314 31.38 17.41 -4.88
C GLU A 314 30.43 18.15 -5.84
N THR A 315 30.91 18.51 -7.04
CA THR A 315 30.11 19.21 -8.05
C THR A 315 28.88 18.40 -8.49
N SER A 316 29.07 17.12 -8.79
CA SER A 316 27.99 16.25 -9.27
C SER A 316 26.97 15.96 -8.16
N ASN A 317 27.44 15.78 -6.93
CA ASN A 317 26.59 15.60 -5.76
C ASN A 317 25.79 16.87 -5.46
N ARG A 318 26.43 18.05 -5.56
CA ARG A 318 25.78 19.36 -5.35
C ARG A 318 24.76 19.66 -6.44
N PHE A 319 25.09 19.41 -7.71
CA PHE A 319 24.15 19.55 -8.83
C PHE A 319 22.90 18.72 -8.61
N THR A 320 23.07 17.44 -8.29
CA THR A 320 21.96 16.52 -8.13
C THR A 320 21.12 16.83 -6.90
N PHE A 321 21.74 17.24 -5.79
CA PHE A 321 21.02 17.71 -4.62
C PHE A 321 20.25 19.02 -4.86
N ALA A 322 20.85 19.98 -5.56
CA ALA A 322 20.17 21.21 -5.93
C ALA A 322 18.99 20.95 -6.89
N ALA A 323 19.15 20.06 -7.88
CA ALA A 323 18.07 19.66 -8.79
C ALA A 323 16.89 19.01 -8.05
N ALA A 324 17.20 18.18 -7.07
CA ALA A 324 16.26 17.60 -6.13
C ALA A 324 15.46 18.68 -5.35
N LEU A 325 16.13 19.67 -4.78
CA LEU A 325 15.51 20.76 -4.01
C LEU A 325 14.56 21.62 -4.86
N LEU A 326 14.75 21.70 -6.18
CA LEU A 326 13.85 22.45 -7.07
C LEU A 326 12.41 21.93 -7.05
N VAL A 327 12.16 20.67 -6.66
CA VAL A 327 10.82 20.07 -6.60
C VAL A 327 10.35 19.77 -5.17
N ALA A 328 11.08 20.17 -4.14
CA ALA A 328 10.67 20.03 -2.74
C ALA A 328 9.22 20.48 -2.48
N ARG A 329 8.44 19.81 -1.63
CA ARG A 329 7.07 20.26 -1.35
C ARG A 329 7.07 21.50 -0.46
N ASN A 330 6.05 22.35 -0.66
CA ASN A 330 5.90 23.59 0.11
C ASN A 330 5.59 23.34 1.59
N ASP A 331 5.04 22.17 1.92
CA ASP A 331 4.76 21.72 3.29
C ASP A 331 5.94 20.99 3.94
N GLY A 332 7.08 20.86 3.24
CA GLY A 332 8.26 20.12 3.68
C GLY A 332 8.16 18.60 3.46
N THR A 333 6.99 18.04 3.20
CA THR A 333 6.82 16.58 3.13
C THR A 333 7.20 15.99 1.75
N GLY A 334 7.19 14.66 1.61
CA GLY A 334 6.87 13.97 0.35
C GLY A 334 7.76 14.15 -0.90
N VAL A 335 9.04 14.53 -0.77
CA VAL A 335 10.02 14.35 -1.86
C VAL A 335 11.24 13.61 -1.32
N TYR A 336 11.51 12.42 -1.84
CA TYR A 336 12.61 11.55 -1.44
C TYR A 336 13.76 11.64 -2.42
N PHE A 337 14.99 11.59 -1.89
CA PHE A 337 16.20 11.55 -2.69
C PHE A 337 17.14 10.45 -2.22
N HIS A 338 17.69 9.68 -3.16
CA HIS A 338 18.78 8.73 -2.91
C HIS A 338 20.06 9.21 -3.59
N PHE A 339 21.21 9.12 -2.92
CA PHE A 339 22.53 9.47 -3.47
C PHE A 339 23.51 8.32 -3.21
N GLY A 340 23.87 7.54 -4.24
CA GLY A 340 24.90 6.51 -4.11
C GLY A 340 24.84 5.35 -5.10
N GLU A 341 25.76 4.40 -4.94
CA GLU A 341 25.86 3.19 -5.78
C GLU A 341 24.97 2.05 -5.30
N ASN A 342 24.54 2.07 -4.02
CA ASN A 342 23.67 1.07 -3.43
C ASN A 342 22.62 1.75 -2.53
N TYR A 343 21.41 1.19 -2.46
CA TYR A 343 20.23 1.69 -1.73
C TYR A 343 20.42 2.00 -0.23
N GLY A 344 21.58 1.68 0.36
CA GLY A 344 21.96 2.00 1.73
C GLY A 344 22.94 3.17 1.90
N GLN A 345 23.28 3.90 0.83
CA GLN A 345 24.24 5.00 0.87
C GLN A 345 23.54 6.37 0.76
N LEU A 346 23.98 7.31 1.59
CA LEU A 346 23.81 8.74 1.40
C LEU A 346 25.21 9.29 1.20
N LEU A 347 25.46 9.94 0.06
CA LEU A 347 26.66 10.75 -0.10
C LEU A 347 26.60 11.90 0.92
N SER A 348 27.75 12.41 1.37
CA SER A 348 27.83 13.56 2.27
C SER A 348 28.41 14.75 1.49
N ILE A 349 27.66 15.86 1.45
CA ILE A 349 28.14 17.17 1.01
C ILE A 349 27.84 18.20 2.11
N PRO A 350 28.68 19.23 2.29
CA PRO A 350 28.49 20.24 3.36
C PRO A 350 27.12 20.92 3.33
N ASP A 351 26.52 21.05 2.16
CA ASP A 351 25.24 21.72 1.93
C ASP A 351 24.04 21.02 2.58
N TYR A 352 24.15 19.76 3.01
CA TYR A 352 23.06 19.10 3.72
C TYR A 352 22.72 19.74 5.06
N ASP A 353 23.71 20.38 5.69
CA ASP A 353 23.53 21.05 6.98
C ASP A 353 22.93 22.46 6.82
N TYR A 354 22.66 22.91 5.60
CA TYR A 354 22.07 24.23 5.35
C TYR A 354 20.61 24.26 5.79
N ASN A 355 20.29 25.15 6.75
CA ASN A 355 18.92 25.42 7.17
C ASN A 355 18.21 26.35 6.18
N LEU A 356 17.81 25.84 5.02
CA LEU A 356 17.08 26.59 3.99
C LEU A 356 15.66 27.00 4.42
N GLY A 357 15.04 26.25 5.34
CA GLY A 357 13.61 26.39 5.66
C GLY A 357 12.70 25.89 4.53
N LEU A 358 11.42 26.29 4.54
CA LEU A 358 10.45 25.88 3.52
C LEU A 358 10.57 26.70 2.22
N PRO A 359 10.16 26.16 1.06
CA PRO A 359 10.03 26.94 -0.17
C PRO A 359 9.02 28.09 0.01
N THR A 360 9.33 29.27 -0.51
CA THR A 360 8.46 30.47 -0.41
C THR A 360 7.78 30.83 -1.74
N ALA A 361 8.24 30.25 -2.84
CA ALA A 361 7.67 30.44 -4.17
C ALA A 361 7.80 29.17 -5.04
N PRO A 362 6.97 29.04 -6.10
CA PRO A 362 7.20 28.06 -7.15
C PRO A 362 8.59 28.22 -7.80
N ARG A 363 9.10 27.13 -8.37
CA ARG A 363 10.30 27.15 -9.23
C ARG A 363 10.07 28.08 -10.43
N SER A 364 11.11 28.81 -10.83
CA SER A 364 11.18 29.53 -12.10
C SER A 364 12.33 28.99 -12.95
N CYS A 365 12.13 28.85 -14.26
CA CYS A 365 13.16 28.39 -15.18
C CYS A 365 13.28 29.34 -16.39
N ALA A 366 14.52 29.68 -16.74
CA ALA A 366 14.87 30.45 -17.93
C ALA A 366 15.92 29.65 -18.74
N GLY A 367 15.49 29.08 -19.87
CA GLY A 367 16.32 28.14 -20.62
C GLY A 367 16.69 26.92 -19.77
N ASN A 368 18.00 26.66 -19.62
CA ASN A 368 18.51 25.54 -18.82
C ASN A 368 18.69 25.87 -17.34
N ILE A 369 18.42 27.12 -16.92
CA ILE A 369 18.67 27.57 -15.56
C ILE A 369 17.34 27.62 -14.81
N CYS A 370 17.24 26.90 -13.70
CA CYS A 370 16.09 26.90 -12.82
C CYS A 370 16.48 27.37 -11.42
N THR A 371 15.61 28.18 -10.80
CA THR A 371 15.81 28.77 -9.49
C THR A 371 14.59 28.50 -8.61
N ARG A 372 14.82 28.28 -7.31
CA ARG A 372 13.76 28.20 -6.30
C ARG A 372 14.18 28.89 -5.00
N THR A 373 13.28 29.71 -4.47
CA THR A 373 13.49 30.47 -3.23
C THR A 373 12.94 29.72 -2.03
N PHE A 374 13.71 29.74 -0.94
CA PHE A 374 13.38 29.21 0.38
C PHE A 374 13.43 30.33 1.41
N GLN A 375 12.91 30.07 2.62
CA GLN A 375 12.86 31.05 3.71
C GLN A 375 14.23 31.68 4.01
N ASN A 376 15.29 30.88 4.02
CA ASN A 376 16.63 31.30 4.41
C ASN A 376 17.64 31.17 3.26
N GLY A 377 17.21 31.07 2.00
CA GLY A 377 18.15 30.89 0.90
C GLY A 377 17.53 30.70 -0.48
N VAL A 378 18.39 30.49 -1.46
CA VAL A 378 18.04 30.29 -2.86
C VAL A 378 18.83 29.11 -3.42
N VAL A 379 18.12 28.25 -4.16
CA VAL A 379 18.70 27.15 -4.92
C VAL A 379 18.64 27.51 -6.40
N THR A 380 19.77 27.39 -7.11
CA THR A 380 19.87 27.59 -8.56
C THR A 380 20.54 26.38 -9.19
N VAL A 381 20.02 25.91 -10.31
CA VAL A 381 20.53 24.76 -11.07
C VAL A 381 20.65 25.13 -12.53
N ASP A 382 21.81 24.92 -13.12
CA ASP A 382 22.02 24.96 -14.56
C ASP A 382 22.12 23.52 -15.09
N PHE A 383 21.08 23.07 -15.79
CA PHE A 383 21.01 21.74 -16.40
C PHE A 383 21.92 21.57 -17.63
N GLY A 384 22.32 22.67 -18.27
CA GLY A 384 23.21 22.65 -19.42
C GLY A 384 24.66 22.38 -19.01
N THR A 385 25.10 23.04 -17.94
CA THR A 385 26.47 22.88 -17.39
C THR A 385 26.54 21.87 -16.25
N ARG A 386 25.40 21.39 -15.75
CA ARG A 386 25.26 20.44 -14.63
C ARG A 386 25.86 21.01 -13.35
N GLN A 387 25.52 22.27 -13.06
CA GLN A 387 25.97 23.00 -11.89
C GLN A 387 24.80 23.29 -10.96
N GLY A 388 25.02 23.15 -9.66
CA GLY A 388 24.05 23.48 -8.62
C GLY A 388 24.68 24.44 -7.61
N THR A 389 23.95 25.50 -7.29
CA THR A 389 24.34 26.50 -6.28
C THR A 389 23.26 26.59 -5.22
N ILE A 390 23.65 26.50 -3.96
CA ILE A 390 22.77 26.69 -2.80
C ILE A 390 23.36 27.84 -1.98
N THR A 391 22.61 28.93 -1.87
CA THR A 391 23.05 30.15 -1.18
C THR A 391 22.14 30.41 0.01
N LEU A 392 22.71 30.55 1.21
CA LEU A 392 21.96 31.04 2.37
C LEU A 392 21.81 32.57 2.27
N GLY A 393 20.60 33.05 2.52
CA GLY A 393 20.34 34.48 2.67
C GLY A 393 20.99 35.00 3.95
N SER A 394 21.38 36.28 3.98
CA SER A 394 21.76 36.96 5.21
C SER A 394 20.57 36.89 6.18
N VAL A 395 20.71 36.13 7.26
CA VAL A 395 19.72 36.09 8.35
C VAL A 395 19.52 37.53 8.84
N PRO A 396 18.32 38.13 8.79
CA PRO A 396 18.10 39.35 9.54
C PRO A 396 18.21 38.96 11.02
N THR A 397 19.27 39.41 11.66
CA THR A 397 19.41 39.38 13.12
C THR A 397 18.26 40.20 13.70
N SER A 398 17.17 39.55 14.09
CA SER A 398 16.13 40.24 14.86
C SER A 398 16.75 40.69 16.19
N PRO A 399 16.59 41.97 16.58
CA PRO A 399 17.05 42.43 17.87
C PRO A 399 16.24 41.72 18.97
N VAL A 400 16.93 41.30 20.02
CA VAL A 400 16.33 40.84 21.27
C VAL A 400 15.39 41.94 21.77
N SER A 401 14.08 41.75 21.62
CA SER A 401 13.08 42.66 22.20
C SER A 401 12.70 42.16 23.58
N THR A 402 13.18 42.87 24.60
CA THR A 402 12.62 42.86 25.94
C THR A 402 11.17 43.32 25.89
N PHE A 403 10.25 42.49 26.37
CA PHE A 403 8.84 42.85 26.47
C PHE A 403 8.65 43.95 27.51
N THR A 404 8.29 45.15 27.06
CA THR A 404 7.57 46.13 27.89
C THR A 404 6.20 46.32 27.25
N ALA A 405 5.14 45.97 27.98
CA ALA A 405 3.78 46.03 27.48
C ALA A 405 3.31 47.48 27.36
N THR A 406 2.87 47.87 26.16
CA THR A 406 1.93 49.00 26.01
C THR A 406 0.99 48.69 24.85
N SER A 407 -0.30 48.78 25.13
CA SER A 407 -1.39 48.43 24.22
C SER A 407 -1.68 49.58 23.26
N THR A 408 -1.69 49.30 21.95
CA THR A 408 -2.40 50.11 20.96
C THR A 408 -2.95 49.22 19.85
N LYS A 409 -4.19 49.52 19.48
CA LYS A 409 -5.13 48.75 18.66
C LYS A 409 -4.99 49.16 17.19
N THR A 410 -4.79 48.20 16.27
CA THR A 410 -4.73 48.46 14.82
C THR A 410 -5.88 47.74 14.11
N SER A 411 -6.62 48.47 13.28
CA SER A 411 -7.74 48.01 12.47
C SER A 411 -7.29 47.33 11.17
N THR A 412 -7.87 46.16 10.86
CA THR A 412 -7.70 45.46 9.58
C THR A 412 -8.92 45.75 8.68
N ALA A 413 -8.70 46.21 7.45
CA ALA A 413 -9.72 46.28 6.41
C ALA A 413 -9.74 44.96 5.62
N THR A 414 -10.93 44.39 5.40
CA THR A 414 -11.16 43.18 4.60
C THR A 414 -12.04 43.55 3.40
N SER A 415 -11.56 43.29 2.20
CA SER A 415 -12.32 43.40 0.95
C SER A 415 -13.08 42.09 0.71
N THR A 416 -14.40 42.16 0.44
CA THR A 416 -15.23 40.99 0.09
C THR A 416 -15.68 41.12 -1.36
N SER A 417 -15.42 40.11 -2.20
CA SER A 417 -15.95 40.02 -3.56
C SER A 417 -17.13 39.05 -3.58
N THR A 418 -18.32 39.52 -3.95
CA THR A 418 -19.52 38.70 -4.19
C THR A 418 -19.57 38.24 -5.64
N VAL A 419 -19.65 36.92 -5.87
CA VAL A 419 -20.00 36.32 -7.17
C VAL A 419 -21.47 35.89 -7.11
N THR A 420 -22.30 36.55 -7.91
CA THR A 420 -23.71 36.15 -8.12
C THR A 420 -23.76 35.16 -9.27
N ALA A 421 -24.07 33.89 -8.98
CA ALA A 421 -24.34 32.88 -10.00
C ALA A 421 -25.85 32.81 -10.25
N THR A 422 -26.29 33.26 -11.42
CA THR A 422 -27.68 33.06 -11.90
C THR A 422 -27.73 31.74 -12.67
N SER A 423 -28.60 30.83 -12.23
CA SER A 423 -28.85 29.55 -12.93
C SER A 423 -30.02 29.71 -13.89
N THR A 424 -29.81 29.37 -15.16
CA THR A 424 -30.87 29.16 -16.15
C THR A 424 -30.73 27.75 -16.73
N SER A 425 -31.81 26.98 -16.60
CA SER A 425 -31.96 25.62 -17.13
C SER A 425 -32.36 25.68 -18.60
N ILE A 426 -31.61 24.99 -19.48
CA ILE A 426 -32.03 24.68 -20.85
C ILE A 426 -31.56 23.27 -21.22
N LEU A 427 -32.48 22.46 -21.77
CA LEU A 427 -32.25 21.11 -22.32
C LEU A 427 -31.46 21.15 -23.66
N PRO A 428 -30.84 20.03 -24.10
CA PRO A 428 -29.76 20.07 -25.07
C PRO A 428 -30.21 19.90 -26.53
N THR A 429 -29.79 20.82 -27.39
CA THR A 429 -29.38 20.50 -28.78
C THR A 429 -28.57 21.65 -29.38
N GLY A 430 -27.43 21.31 -30.01
CA GLY A 430 -26.81 22.16 -31.04
C GLY A 430 -25.61 23.00 -30.61
N THR A 431 -24.47 22.67 -31.21
CA THR A 431 -23.14 23.27 -31.16
C THR A 431 -23.11 24.79 -31.45
N THR A 432 -22.44 25.61 -30.62
CA THR A 432 -21.67 26.81 -31.04
C THR A 432 -20.72 27.26 -29.92
N ILE A 433 -19.47 27.59 -30.28
CA ILE A 433 -18.41 28.13 -29.40
C ILE A 433 -18.56 29.65 -29.29
N VAL A 434 -18.54 30.20 -28.07
CA VAL A 434 -18.38 31.66 -27.84
C VAL A 434 -17.44 31.91 -26.66
N THR A 435 -16.41 32.72 -26.89
CA THR A 435 -15.40 33.13 -25.90
C THR A 435 -15.75 34.53 -25.36
N PRO A 436 -15.87 34.77 -24.03
CA PRO A 436 -16.00 36.12 -23.51
C PRO A 436 -14.66 36.67 -22.97
N THR A 437 -14.29 37.85 -23.47
CA THR A 437 -13.21 38.71 -22.97
C THR A 437 -13.77 39.69 -21.92
N ALA A 438 -13.09 39.87 -20.79
CA ALA A 438 -13.42 40.90 -19.80
C ALA A 438 -12.28 41.93 -19.66
N THR A 439 -12.63 43.21 -19.61
CA THR A 439 -11.72 44.35 -19.41
C THR A 439 -12.05 45.03 -18.07
N LEU A 440 -11.04 45.43 -17.30
CA LEU A 440 -11.19 46.10 -16.00
C LEU A 440 -10.76 47.56 -16.08
N THR A 441 -11.54 48.46 -15.49
CA THR A 441 -11.15 49.83 -15.13
C THR A 441 -11.60 50.14 -13.70
N ALA A 442 -10.73 50.77 -12.90
CA ALA A 442 -10.95 51.10 -11.49
C ALA A 442 -10.86 52.61 -11.24
N SER A 443 -11.61 53.11 -10.25
CA SER A 443 -11.35 54.40 -9.58
C SER A 443 -12.11 54.48 -8.23
N PRO A 444 -11.51 54.96 -7.12
CA PRO A 444 -12.19 55.09 -5.83
C PRO A 444 -12.44 56.55 -5.40
N THR A 445 -13.52 56.81 -4.65
CA THR A 445 -13.67 57.99 -3.79
C THR A 445 -14.54 57.60 -2.59
N ALA A 446 -14.06 57.88 -1.37
CA ALA A 446 -14.72 57.54 -0.11
C ALA A 446 -15.20 58.80 0.62
N THR A 447 -16.33 58.72 1.34
CA THR A 447 -16.74 59.69 2.35
C THR A 447 -17.52 58.95 3.45
N GLN A 448 -17.12 59.13 4.71
CA GLN A 448 -17.72 58.48 5.89
C GLN A 448 -18.54 59.47 6.72
N THR A 449 -19.69 59.03 7.23
CA THR A 449 -20.44 59.65 8.35
C THR A 449 -20.95 58.53 9.28
N SER A 450 -20.92 58.77 10.59
CA SER A 450 -21.11 57.78 11.66
C SER A 450 -22.37 58.04 12.50
N SER A 451 -23.10 56.97 12.84
CA SER A 451 -23.92 56.84 14.07
C SER A 451 -24.32 55.37 14.32
N PRO A 452 -24.50 54.94 15.59
CA PRO A 452 -24.48 53.53 15.96
C PRO A 452 -25.88 52.89 16.05
N VAL A 453 -26.03 51.71 15.46
CA VAL A 453 -27.11 50.75 15.77
C VAL A 453 -26.47 49.37 15.90
N ALA A 454 -26.72 48.69 17.03
CA ALA A 454 -26.24 47.34 17.28
C ALA A 454 -27.04 46.31 16.46
N PRO A 455 -26.36 45.28 15.93
CA PRO A 455 -26.88 43.94 16.14
C PRO A 455 -25.79 42.90 16.46
N THR A 456 -26.20 41.98 17.31
CA THR A 456 -25.56 40.72 17.70
C THR A 456 -25.52 39.75 16.52
N SER A 457 -24.35 39.17 16.22
CA SER A 457 -24.28 37.86 15.54
C SER A 457 -22.99 37.11 15.85
N THR A 458 -23.16 35.99 16.54
CA THR A 458 -22.21 34.89 16.69
C THR A 458 -22.33 33.95 15.49
N HIS A 459 -21.24 33.75 14.73
CA HIS A 459 -21.17 32.69 13.72
C HIS A 459 -20.15 31.62 14.14
N THR A 460 -20.64 30.64 14.90
CA THR A 460 -20.04 29.30 15.00
C THR A 460 -20.63 28.48 13.84
N ALA A 461 -19.79 28.09 12.88
CA ALA A 461 -20.21 27.15 11.84
C ALA A 461 -20.22 25.73 12.42
N THR A 462 -21.33 25.36 13.06
CA THR A 462 -21.64 23.97 13.40
C THR A 462 -22.15 23.27 12.15
N ALA A 463 -21.34 22.40 11.55
CA ALA A 463 -21.80 21.45 10.55
C ALA A 463 -22.74 20.45 11.23
N THR A 464 -24.04 20.72 11.18
CA THR A 464 -25.07 19.80 11.66
C THR A 464 -25.20 18.68 10.62
N ARG A 465 -24.58 17.53 10.90
CA ARG A 465 -24.81 16.29 10.13
C ARG A 465 -26.26 15.87 10.34
N VAL A 466 -27.08 16.02 9.31
CA VAL A 466 -28.43 15.47 9.26
C VAL A 466 -28.31 13.94 9.33
N VAL A 467 -28.82 13.36 10.41
CA VAL A 467 -29.07 11.92 10.51
C VAL A 467 -30.46 11.67 9.93
N PRO A 468 -30.64 10.74 8.98
CA PRO A 468 -31.98 10.28 8.67
C PRO A 468 -32.52 9.52 9.88
N SER A 469 -33.62 10.04 10.45
CA SER A 469 -34.58 9.26 11.24
C SER A 469 -34.90 7.95 10.49
N PRO A 470 -35.28 6.84 11.14
CA PRO A 470 -35.59 5.59 10.42
C PRO A 470 -36.81 5.81 9.52
N THR A 471 -36.55 6.27 8.29
CA THR A 471 -37.52 6.32 7.22
C THR A 471 -37.89 4.88 6.93
N THR A 472 -39.18 4.56 7.05
CA THR A 472 -39.79 3.38 6.44
C THR A 472 -39.14 3.13 5.09
N GLY A 473 -38.39 2.02 4.99
CA GLY A 473 -37.52 1.72 3.85
C GLY A 473 -38.28 1.75 2.53
N ALA A 474 -37.56 2.08 1.46
CA ALA A 474 -38.06 1.92 0.10
C ALA A 474 -38.56 0.47 -0.11
N PRO A 475 -39.58 0.22 -0.94
CA PRO A 475 -40.08 -1.13 -1.19
C PRO A 475 -38.93 -2.08 -1.59
N GLY A 476 -38.70 -3.13 -0.78
CA GLY A 476 -37.67 -4.13 -1.02
C GLY A 476 -36.43 -4.09 -0.11
N GLN A 477 -36.31 -3.11 0.81
CA GLN A 477 -35.20 -3.02 1.77
C GLN A 477 -35.52 -3.75 3.08
N ASN A 478 -34.71 -4.76 3.42
CA ASN A 478 -34.80 -5.55 4.66
C ASN A 478 -33.80 -5.04 5.71
N SER A 479 -33.99 -5.40 6.98
CA SER A 479 -33.01 -5.13 8.04
C SER A 479 -32.97 -6.21 9.12
N VAL A 480 -31.82 -6.33 9.78
CA VAL A 480 -31.59 -7.14 10.98
C VAL A 480 -30.86 -6.32 12.04
N SER A 481 -31.20 -6.56 13.31
CA SER A 481 -30.51 -5.99 14.47
C SER A 481 -30.16 -7.12 15.42
N VAL A 482 -28.88 -7.25 15.78
CA VAL A 482 -28.36 -8.35 16.59
C VAL A 482 -27.51 -7.78 17.71
N ARG A 483 -27.83 -8.11 18.96
CA ARG A 483 -27.04 -7.73 20.14
C ARG A 483 -26.11 -8.86 20.54
N VAL A 484 -24.99 -8.53 21.17
CA VAL A 484 -24.18 -9.50 21.91
C VAL A 484 -25.07 -10.25 22.92
N SER A 485 -25.01 -11.57 22.87
CA SER A 485 -25.97 -12.47 23.54
C SER A 485 -25.38 -13.35 24.64
N SER A 486 -24.06 -13.30 24.86
CA SER A 486 -23.36 -14.07 25.90
C SER A 486 -21.98 -13.48 26.16
N GLY A 487 -21.38 -13.71 27.33
CA GLY A 487 -20.06 -13.17 27.68
C GLY A 487 -18.91 -13.57 26.76
N SER A 488 -18.94 -14.80 26.23
CA SER A 488 -17.93 -15.23 25.24
C SER A 488 -18.11 -14.60 23.84
N ASN A 489 -19.03 -13.65 23.68
CA ASN A 489 -19.28 -12.94 22.43
C ASN A 489 -18.73 -11.51 22.44
N ASP A 490 -18.11 -11.04 23.51
CA ASP A 490 -17.29 -9.85 23.53
C ASP A 490 -16.07 -10.07 24.42
N ALA A 491 -14.93 -9.54 23.99
CA ALA A 491 -13.69 -9.78 24.68
C ALA A 491 -12.62 -8.76 24.31
N GLU A 492 -11.63 -8.65 25.19
CA GLU A 492 -10.45 -7.82 24.99
C GLU A 492 -9.19 -8.68 25.06
N GLU A 493 -8.22 -8.37 24.23
CA GLU A 493 -6.94 -9.06 24.19
C GLU A 493 -5.80 -8.05 24.34
N ASN A 494 -5.03 -8.17 25.42
CA ASN A 494 -3.89 -7.29 25.65
C ASN A 494 -2.70 -7.62 24.72
N SER A 495 -1.68 -6.75 24.74
CA SER A 495 -0.45 -6.90 23.94
C SER A 495 0.34 -8.21 24.16
N ARG A 496 0.07 -8.96 25.25
CA ARG A 496 0.68 -10.27 25.54
C ARG A 496 -0.24 -11.45 25.16
N GLY A 497 -1.34 -11.16 24.46
CA GLY A 497 -2.33 -12.13 24.02
C GLY A 497 -3.27 -12.61 25.13
N GLN A 498 -3.23 -12.04 26.33
CA GLN A 498 -4.15 -12.45 27.40
C GLN A 498 -5.56 -11.97 27.08
N MET A 499 -6.52 -12.89 27.23
CA MET A 499 -7.93 -12.67 26.94
C MET A 499 -8.70 -12.26 28.19
N TYR A 500 -9.55 -11.26 28.05
CA TYR A 500 -10.55 -10.84 29.04
C TYR A 500 -11.93 -11.00 28.40
N THR A 501 -12.62 -12.08 28.76
CA THR A 501 -13.94 -12.46 28.22
C THR A 501 -15.06 -12.30 29.27
N THR A 502 -14.77 -11.58 30.35
CA THR A 502 -15.65 -11.39 31.51
C THR A 502 -15.57 -9.97 32.05
N SER A 503 -15.07 -9.02 31.25
CA SER A 503 -14.96 -7.62 31.66
C SER A 503 -16.35 -6.98 31.65
N SER A 504 -16.64 -6.09 32.60
CA SER A 504 -17.92 -5.36 32.64
C SER A 504 -18.00 -4.30 31.53
N ASP A 505 -16.87 -3.82 31.05
CA ASP A 505 -16.72 -2.81 30.03
C ASP A 505 -15.80 -3.29 28.89
N LEU A 506 -15.91 -2.59 27.76
CA LEU A 506 -15.00 -2.68 26.63
C LEU A 506 -14.28 -1.34 26.52
N GLU A 507 -13.02 -1.28 26.93
CA GLU A 507 -12.14 -0.19 26.53
C GLU A 507 -11.74 -0.39 25.08
N LEU A 508 -12.34 0.43 24.22
CA LEU A 508 -12.03 0.50 22.81
C LEU A 508 -10.57 0.95 22.64
N VAL A 509 -9.76 -0.10 22.59
CA VAL A 509 -8.37 -0.36 22.22
C VAL A 509 -7.28 0.12 23.15
N TYR A 510 -7.58 0.76 24.27
CA TYR A 510 -6.56 1.13 25.25
C TYR A 510 -7.05 1.00 26.67
N ASP A 511 -6.32 0.24 27.49
CA ASP A 511 -6.43 0.31 28.94
C ASP A 511 -5.05 0.57 29.56
N SER A 512 -4.45 -0.36 30.32
CA SER A 512 -3.04 -0.23 30.73
C SER A 512 -2.05 -0.39 29.57
N SER A 513 -2.51 -0.91 28.44
CA SER A 513 -1.77 -1.04 27.18
C SER A 513 -2.73 -1.04 26.00
N VAL A 514 -2.22 -0.87 24.78
CA VAL A 514 -3.04 -1.04 23.57
C VAL A 514 -3.52 -2.50 23.49
N GLN A 515 -4.81 -2.67 23.21
CA GLN A 515 -5.49 -3.97 23.16
C GLN A 515 -6.34 -4.12 21.89
N THR A 516 -6.70 -5.36 21.58
CA THR A 516 -7.62 -5.69 20.48
C THR A 516 -8.96 -6.07 21.08
N VAL A 517 -10.05 -5.44 20.61
CA VAL A 517 -11.40 -5.76 21.05
C VAL A 517 -12.08 -6.63 19.99
N GLY A 518 -12.73 -7.71 20.43
CA GLY A 518 -13.50 -8.62 19.59
C GLY A 518 -14.96 -8.63 20.01
N ILE A 519 -15.88 -8.56 19.06
CA ILE A 519 -17.33 -8.55 19.30
C ILE A 519 -17.99 -9.49 18.30
N ARG A 520 -18.78 -10.45 18.79
CA ARG A 520 -19.42 -11.52 18.02
C ARG A 520 -20.94 -11.39 18.09
N PHE A 521 -21.58 -11.48 16.93
CA PHE A 521 -23.02 -11.43 16.76
C PHE A 521 -23.48 -12.77 16.18
N THR A 522 -24.31 -13.49 16.91
CA THR A 522 -24.88 -14.79 16.48
C THR A 522 -26.22 -14.60 15.76
N ASN A 523 -26.64 -15.56 14.94
CA ASN A 523 -27.97 -15.56 14.32
C ASN A 523 -28.18 -14.35 13.38
N VAL A 524 -27.18 -14.00 12.58
CA VAL A 524 -27.25 -12.90 11.62
C VAL A 524 -28.01 -13.37 10.37
N LYS A 525 -29.30 -13.07 10.31
CA LYS A 525 -30.23 -13.54 9.25
C LYS A 525 -30.14 -12.73 7.95
N VAL A 526 -28.94 -12.57 7.41
CA VAL A 526 -28.72 -11.95 6.09
C VAL A 526 -28.55 -13.04 5.03
N PRO A 527 -29.39 -13.10 3.99
CA PRO A 527 -29.26 -14.07 2.91
C PRO A 527 -27.93 -13.92 2.15
N LYS A 528 -27.39 -15.04 1.66
CA LYS A 528 -26.26 -15.01 0.72
C LYS A 528 -26.68 -14.29 -0.56
N GLY A 529 -25.80 -13.44 -1.10
CA GLY A 529 -26.09 -12.64 -2.29
C GLY A 529 -26.93 -11.38 -2.02
N ALA A 530 -27.24 -11.08 -0.76
CA ALA A 530 -27.81 -9.79 -0.40
C ALA A 530 -26.79 -8.66 -0.62
N THR A 531 -27.27 -7.49 -1.03
CA THR A 531 -26.49 -6.25 -1.12
C THR A 531 -26.69 -5.46 0.17
N ILE A 532 -25.64 -5.27 0.96
CA ILE A 532 -25.70 -4.47 2.19
C ILE A 532 -25.77 -2.99 1.83
N VAL A 533 -26.83 -2.32 2.28
CA VAL A 533 -27.06 -0.89 2.07
C VAL A 533 -26.39 -0.07 3.17
N ASN A 534 -26.57 -0.49 4.42
CA ASN A 534 -25.98 0.17 5.58
C ASN A 534 -25.78 -0.84 6.71
N ALA A 535 -24.67 -0.75 7.43
CA ALA A 535 -24.46 -1.49 8.67
C ALA A 535 -23.69 -0.63 9.68
N TYR A 536 -23.93 -0.79 10.98
CA TYR A 536 -23.15 -0.09 12.02
C TYR A 536 -23.22 -0.83 13.35
N LEU A 537 -22.22 -0.59 14.21
CA LEU A 537 -22.32 -0.94 15.62
C LEU A 537 -22.86 0.26 16.42
N GLN A 538 -23.78 -0.01 17.33
CA GLN A 538 -24.24 0.92 18.36
C GLN A 538 -23.67 0.50 19.71
N PHE A 539 -22.95 1.41 20.35
CA PHE A 539 -22.44 1.25 21.72
C PHE A 539 -23.30 2.05 22.72
N LYS A 540 -23.22 1.65 23.99
CA LYS A 540 -23.67 2.44 25.14
C LYS A 540 -22.45 2.82 25.97
N VAL A 541 -22.35 4.08 26.39
CA VAL A 541 -21.23 4.57 27.20
C VAL A 541 -21.30 3.99 28.61
N ASP A 542 -20.26 3.28 29.03
CA ASP A 542 -20.07 2.91 30.44
C ASP A 542 -19.35 4.04 31.21
N LYS A 543 -18.25 4.58 30.63
CA LYS A 543 -17.46 5.62 31.27
C LYS A 543 -17.16 6.81 30.38
N ALA A 544 -17.31 8.00 30.97
CA ALA A 544 -16.99 9.25 30.30
C ALA A 544 -15.50 9.34 29.99
N THR A 545 -15.16 9.63 28.74
CA THR A 545 -13.79 9.71 28.22
C THR A 545 -13.66 10.81 27.16
N SER A 546 -12.49 11.44 27.14
CA SER A 546 -12.16 12.55 26.24
C SER A 546 -10.89 12.26 25.45
N GLY A 547 -10.46 13.22 24.62
CA GLY A 547 -9.26 13.11 23.80
C GLY A 547 -9.48 12.40 22.46
N THR A 548 -8.49 12.50 21.57
CA THR A 548 -8.57 11.96 20.21
C THR A 548 -8.33 10.47 20.20
N VAL A 549 -9.29 9.71 19.67
CA VAL A 549 -9.23 8.25 19.51
C VAL A 549 -9.36 7.94 18.03
N ASN A 550 -8.50 7.06 17.52
CA ASN A 550 -8.58 6.55 16.15
C ASN A 550 -8.68 5.04 16.18
N LEU A 551 -9.83 4.53 15.73
CA LEU A 551 -10.15 3.11 15.70
C LEU A 551 -10.21 2.61 14.26
N LYS A 552 -9.75 1.39 14.04
CA LYS A 552 -9.92 0.61 12.80
C LYS A 552 -10.86 -0.54 13.11
N ILE A 553 -11.96 -0.62 12.36
CA ILE A 553 -13.01 -1.63 12.54
C ILE A 553 -12.94 -2.61 11.36
N GLN A 554 -12.63 -3.87 11.65
CA GLN A 554 -12.58 -4.98 10.70
C GLN A 554 -13.57 -6.06 11.09
N GLY A 555 -13.88 -6.97 10.17
CA GLY A 555 -14.57 -8.20 10.45
C GLY A 555 -13.58 -9.36 10.61
N GLN A 556 -14.02 -10.48 11.16
CA GLN A 556 -13.34 -11.76 10.94
C GLN A 556 -13.71 -12.27 9.56
N ALA A 557 -12.71 -12.57 8.72
CA ALA A 557 -12.88 -13.24 7.44
C ALA A 557 -13.16 -14.74 7.66
N SER A 558 -14.31 -15.06 8.24
CA SER A 558 -14.83 -16.41 8.40
C SER A 558 -16.35 -16.38 8.25
N PRO A 559 -16.97 -17.37 7.58
CA PRO A 559 -18.39 -17.33 7.30
C PRO A 559 -19.24 -17.70 8.52
N ASN A 560 -18.63 -18.30 9.56
CA ASN A 560 -19.30 -18.60 10.83
C ASN A 560 -18.26 -18.74 11.97
N PRO A 561 -17.81 -17.62 12.56
CA PRO A 561 -16.88 -17.61 13.67
C PRO A 561 -17.38 -18.35 14.92
N SER A 562 -16.47 -19.04 15.61
CA SER A 562 -16.69 -19.53 16.97
C SER A 562 -16.64 -18.39 18.01
N ALA A 563 -17.20 -18.66 19.19
CA ALA A 563 -17.11 -17.77 20.36
C ALA A 563 -15.65 -17.52 20.78
N PHE A 564 -15.40 -16.43 21.50
CA PHE A 564 -14.09 -16.18 22.08
C PHE A 564 -13.81 -17.18 23.20
N SER A 565 -12.55 -17.58 23.33
CA SER A 565 -12.08 -18.44 24.42
C SER A 565 -10.97 -17.74 25.21
N SER A 566 -10.58 -18.31 26.35
CA SER A 566 -9.45 -17.82 27.16
C SER A 566 -8.07 -18.15 26.56
N GLN A 567 -8.03 -18.82 25.40
CA GLN A 567 -6.77 -19.13 24.72
C GLN A 567 -6.05 -17.84 24.33
N ARG A 568 -4.74 -17.76 24.57
CA ARG A 568 -3.97 -16.57 24.20
C ARG A 568 -4.06 -16.29 22.70
N TYR A 569 -4.12 -15.01 22.35
CA TYR A 569 -4.19 -14.51 20.98
C TYR A 569 -5.47 -14.88 20.24
N ASN A 570 -6.57 -15.19 20.94
CA ASN A 570 -7.81 -15.66 20.30
C ASN A 570 -8.49 -14.60 19.43
N ILE A 571 -8.25 -13.30 19.62
CA ILE A 571 -8.77 -12.24 18.75
C ILE A 571 -7.74 -11.89 17.67
N SER A 572 -6.49 -11.64 18.06
CA SER A 572 -5.44 -11.15 17.15
C SER A 572 -5.03 -12.16 16.07
N SER A 573 -5.16 -13.46 16.35
CA SER A 573 -4.89 -14.53 15.37
C SER A 573 -6.04 -14.78 14.40
N ARG A 574 -7.24 -14.21 14.62
CA ARG A 574 -8.38 -14.42 13.72
C ARG A 574 -8.12 -13.75 12.37
N PRO A 575 -8.38 -14.45 11.25
CA PRO A 575 -8.24 -13.85 9.93
C PRO A 575 -9.19 -12.67 9.81
N ARG A 576 -8.72 -11.53 9.32
CA ARG A 576 -9.53 -10.30 9.21
C ARG A 576 -10.03 -10.09 7.79
N THR A 577 -11.15 -9.39 7.66
CA THR A 577 -11.61 -8.87 6.37
C THR A 577 -10.58 -7.90 5.80
N LEU A 578 -10.48 -7.84 4.47
CA LEU A 578 -9.71 -6.82 3.76
C LEU A 578 -10.36 -5.45 3.93
N SER A 579 -11.69 -5.41 3.82
CA SER A 579 -12.51 -4.23 4.09
C SER A 579 -12.42 -3.85 5.57
N PHE A 580 -12.30 -2.56 5.84
CA PHE A 580 -12.38 -2.00 7.18
C PHE A 580 -12.94 -0.58 7.12
N VAL A 581 -13.29 -0.04 8.28
CA VAL A 581 -13.76 1.33 8.43
C VAL A 581 -12.95 2.00 9.54
N ASN A 582 -12.38 3.17 9.23
CA ASN A 582 -11.79 4.02 10.24
C ASN A 582 -12.88 4.79 10.98
N TRP A 583 -12.74 4.90 12.29
CA TRP A 583 -13.67 5.63 13.14
C TRP A 583 -12.91 6.46 14.15
N ALA A 584 -13.15 7.78 14.12
CA ALA A 584 -12.70 8.70 15.14
C ALA A 584 -13.91 9.12 15.99
N PRO A 585 -14.29 8.36 17.04
CA PRO A 585 -15.43 8.72 17.87
C PRO A 585 -15.17 10.06 18.58
N PRO A 586 -16.18 10.97 18.65
CA PRO A 586 -16.09 12.15 19.49
C PRO A 586 -15.96 11.75 20.96
N SER A 587 -15.68 12.73 21.83
CA SER A 587 -15.62 12.47 23.28
C SER A 587 -16.96 11.93 23.78
N TRP A 588 -16.93 10.90 24.63
CA TRP A 588 -18.14 10.37 25.27
C TRP A 588 -18.27 11.01 26.63
N THR A 589 -19.14 12.01 26.75
CA THR A 589 -19.21 12.88 27.95
C THR A 589 -20.30 12.47 28.94
N LYS A 590 -21.19 11.54 28.57
CA LYS A 590 -22.33 11.12 29.38
C LYS A 590 -22.44 9.60 29.47
N VAL A 591 -22.33 9.07 30.69
CA VAL A 591 -22.59 7.65 30.99
C VAL A 591 -24.03 7.30 30.62
N GLY A 592 -24.21 6.12 30.04
CA GLY A 592 -25.47 5.60 29.53
C GLY A 592 -25.93 6.18 28.19
N ALA A 593 -25.16 7.08 27.56
CA ALA A 593 -25.49 7.58 26.22
C ALA A 593 -25.34 6.46 25.18
N ALA A 594 -26.29 6.38 24.24
CA ALA A 594 -26.28 5.44 23.12
C ALA A 594 -26.84 6.14 21.87
N GLY A 595 -26.31 7.33 21.58
CA GLY A 595 -26.75 8.16 20.45
C GLY A 595 -25.86 7.98 19.21
N PRO A 596 -26.03 8.85 18.20
CA PRO A 596 -25.24 8.83 16.96
C PRO A 596 -23.72 8.97 17.17
N GLU A 597 -23.30 9.56 18.28
CA GLU A 597 -21.88 9.70 18.66
C GLU A 597 -21.24 8.39 19.14
N GLN A 598 -22.07 7.43 19.56
CA GLN A 598 -21.68 6.08 19.97
C GLN A 598 -21.96 5.05 18.85
N ALA A 599 -22.36 5.51 17.66
CA ALA A 599 -22.53 4.66 16.49
C ALA A 599 -21.30 4.73 15.59
N THR A 600 -20.90 3.58 15.04
CA THR A 600 -19.81 3.53 14.06
C THR A 600 -20.24 4.14 12.72
N PRO A 601 -19.30 4.50 11.83
CA PRO A 601 -19.61 4.76 10.43
C PRO A 601 -20.11 3.49 9.74
N ASN A 602 -20.56 3.63 8.49
CA ASN A 602 -21.16 2.53 7.73
C ASN A 602 -20.17 1.37 7.49
N LEU A 603 -20.43 0.23 8.12
CA LEU A 603 -19.70 -1.03 8.04
C LEU A 603 -20.14 -1.92 6.86
N ALA A 604 -20.98 -1.42 5.94
CA ALA A 604 -21.45 -2.21 4.80
C ALA A 604 -20.35 -2.95 4.04
N PRO A 605 -19.16 -2.36 3.73
CA PRO A 605 -18.08 -3.08 3.05
C PRO A 605 -17.57 -4.29 3.86
N VAL A 606 -17.45 -4.14 5.18
CA VAL A 606 -17.00 -5.20 6.09
C VAL A 606 -18.01 -6.35 6.13
N ILE A 607 -19.29 -6.02 6.31
CA ILE A 607 -20.35 -7.03 6.36
C ILE A 607 -20.53 -7.71 4.99
N GLN A 608 -20.45 -6.95 3.89
CA GLN A 608 -20.56 -7.46 2.53
C GLN A 608 -19.48 -8.52 2.26
N GLU A 609 -18.24 -8.28 2.67
CA GLU A 609 -17.15 -9.23 2.50
C GLU A 609 -17.40 -10.55 3.25
N ILE A 610 -17.94 -10.49 4.48
CA ILE A 610 -18.25 -11.68 5.28
C ILE A 610 -19.38 -12.49 4.61
N ILE A 611 -20.45 -11.84 4.17
CA ILE A 611 -21.58 -12.54 3.56
C ILE A 611 -21.29 -13.04 2.15
N ASN A 612 -20.27 -12.51 1.50
CA ASN A 612 -19.79 -12.95 0.19
C ASN A 612 -18.93 -14.23 0.27
N GLN A 613 -18.58 -14.69 1.47
CA GLN A 613 -17.82 -15.92 1.62
C GLN A 613 -18.61 -17.13 1.12
N SER A 614 -17.92 -18.08 0.48
CA SER A 614 -18.54 -19.23 -0.19
C SER A 614 -19.46 -20.04 0.71
N ASN A 615 -19.12 -20.16 2.00
CA ASN A 615 -19.86 -20.93 3.00
C ASN A 615 -20.73 -20.05 3.93
N TRP A 616 -21.01 -18.79 3.56
CA TRP A 616 -21.97 -17.97 4.29
C TRP A 616 -23.38 -18.55 4.17
N ALA A 617 -24.06 -18.67 5.31
CA ALA A 617 -25.47 -19.05 5.41
C ALA A 617 -26.22 -18.08 6.34
N PRO A 618 -27.48 -17.72 6.05
CA PRO A 618 -28.27 -16.92 6.97
C PRO A 618 -28.39 -17.60 8.34
N GLY A 619 -28.15 -16.83 9.41
CA GLY A 619 -28.09 -17.34 10.78
C GLY A 619 -26.66 -17.63 11.27
N ASN A 620 -25.67 -17.60 10.40
CA ASN A 620 -24.27 -17.65 10.80
C ASN A 620 -23.88 -16.45 11.67
N SER A 621 -22.76 -16.59 12.36
CA SER A 621 -22.22 -15.54 13.22
C SER A 621 -21.34 -14.55 12.42
N VAL A 622 -21.25 -13.33 12.91
CA VAL A 622 -20.31 -12.30 12.46
C VAL A 622 -19.41 -11.92 13.62
N VAL A 623 -18.12 -11.72 13.39
CA VAL A 623 -17.23 -11.11 14.38
C VAL A 623 -16.70 -9.80 13.83
N ILE A 624 -16.74 -8.75 14.64
CA ILE A 624 -16.10 -7.46 14.44
C ILE A 624 -14.89 -7.38 15.36
N ILE A 625 -13.79 -6.85 14.84
CA ILE A 625 -12.51 -6.68 15.53
C ILE A 625 -12.12 -5.22 15.44
N ILE A 626 -11.81 -4.61 16.58
CA ILE A 626 -11.47 -3.19 16.71
C ILE A 626 -10.02 -3.07 17.22
N THR A 627 -9.21 -2.30 16.51
CA THR A 627 -7.81 -1.94 16.89
C THR A 627 -7.61 -0.44 16.78
N GLY A 628 -6.55 0.11 17.37
CA GLY A 628 -6.27 1.55 17.26
C GLY A 628 -5.08 2.01 18.10
N ASN A 629 -5.06 3.31 18.43
CA ASN A 629 -3.95 3.96 19.13
C ASN A 629 -4.07 3.88 20.66
N ALA A 630 -3.10 4.44 21.39
CA ALA A 630 -3.10 4.52 22.85
C ALA A 630 -4.09 5.58 23.39
N ALA A 631 -5.37 5.42 23.07
CA ALA A 631 -6.49 6.25 23.55
C ALA A 631 -7.77 5.40 23.59
N LYS A 632 -8.79 5.80 24.38
CA LYS A 632 -9.97 4.96 24.61
C LYS A 632 -11.33 5.66 24.55
N ARG A 633 -12.33 4.85 24.22
CA ARG A 633 -13.75 5.02 24.58
C ARG A 633 -14.18 3.78 25.35
N VAL A 634 -14.97 3.95 26.41
CA VAL A 634 -15.35 2.84 27.29
C VAL A 634 -16.83 2.56 27.12
N ALA A 635 -17.14 1.39 26.56
CA ALA A 635 -18.50 0.95 26.28
C ALA A 635 -18.94 -0.14 27.25
N GLU A 636 -20.24 -0.29 27.44
CA GLU A 636 -20.81 -1.43 28.16
C GLU A 636 -20.46 -2.74 27.44
N ALA A 637 -19.95 -3.73 28.18
CA ALA A 637 -19.84 -5.11 27.73
C ALA A 637 -21.09 -5.92 28.13
N TYR A 638 -21.17 -7.18 27.70
CA TYR A 638 -22.25 -8.08 28.08
C TYR A 638 -22.38 -8.26 29.60
N GLU A 639 -21.26 -8.37 30.32
CA GLU A 639 -21.24 -8.57 31.77
C GLU A 639 -21.71 -7.35 32.56
N GLY A 640 -21.44 -6.13 32.06
CA GLY A 640 -21.83 -4.88 32.71
C GLY A 640 -23.32 -4.59 32.53
N ASP A 641 -23.76 -4.45 31.28
CA ASP A 641 -25.15 -4.22 30.92
C ASP A 641 -25.54 -4.99 29.66
N ARG A 642 -26.21 -6.13 29.82
CA ARG A 642 -26.73 -6.95 28.72
C ARG A 642 -27.64 -6.19 27.75
N SER A 643 -28.36 -5.18 28.23
CA SER A 643 -29.25 -4.35 27.40
C SER A 643 -28.48 -3.20 26.69
N GLY A 644 -27.31 -2.86 27.22
CA GLY A 644 -26.36 -1.86 26.72
C GLY A 644 -25.24 -2.43 25.84
N ALA A 645 -25.00 -3.74 25.90
CA ALA A 645 -23.95 -4.44 25.16
C ALA A 645 -24.03 -4.15 23.65
N PRO A 646 -22.92 -4.23 22.91
CA PRO A 646 -22.87 -3.80 21.51
C PRO A 646 -23.99 -4.40 20.64
N LEU A 647 -24.56 -3.58 19.76
CA LEU A 647 -25.59 -3.99 18.81
C LEU A 647 -25.13 -3.75 17.38
N LEU A 648 -25.23 -4.77 16.52
CA LEU A 648 -25.00 -4.70 15.09
C LEU A 648 -26.33 -4.50 14.36
N TYR A 649 -26.46 -3.39 13.65
CA TYR A 649 -27.55 -3.13 12.71
C TYR A 649 -27.07 -3.39 11.28
N ILE A 650 -27.89 -4.03 10.45
CA ILE A 650 -27.64 -4.24 9.01
C ILE A 650 -28.95 -4.01 8.25
N SER A 651 -28.90 -3.24 7.17
CA SER A 651 -29.97 -3.12 6.18
C SER A 651 -29.46 -3.56 4.81
N PHE A 652 -30.28 -4.26 4.04
CA PHE A 652 -29.87 -4.92 2.81
C PHE A 652 -31.03 -5.10 1.82
N ASN A 653 -30.69 -5.26 0.55
CA ASN A 653 -31.61 -5.63 -0.51
C ASN A 653 -31.33 -7.07 -0.92
N THR A 654 -32.39 -7.86 -1.12
CA THR A 654 -32.30 -9.17 -1.75
C THR A 654 -32.63 -8.99 -3.22
N GLY A 655 -31.65 -9.13 -4.11
CA GLY A 655 -31.92 -9.11 -5.55
C GLY A 655 -32.94 -10.19 -5.88
N VAL A 656 -33.97 -9.86 -6.66
CA VAL A 656 -34.79 -10.87 -7.34
C VAL A 656 -33.84 -11.72 -8.18
N ALA A 657 -33.75 -13.02 -7.89
CA ALA A 657 -32.99 -13.94 -8.73
C ALA A 657 -33.57 -13.87 -10.14
N SER A 658 -32.83 -13.26 -11.07
CA SER A 658 -33.12 -13.41 -12.48
C SER A 658 -33.00 -14.90 -12.79
N PRO A 659 -34.03 -15.57 -13.36
CA PRO A 659 -33.95 -17.01 -13.61
C PRO A 659 -32.74 -17.29 -14.49
N SER A 660 -31.85 -18.16 -14.00
CA SER A 660 -30.75 -18.69 -14.78
C SER A 660 -31.35 -19.46 -15.94
N VAL A 661 -31.40 -18.84 -17.12
CA VAL A 661 -31.59 -19.58 -18.36
C VAL A 661 -30.28 -20.32 -18.63
N THR A 662 -30.25 -21.60 -18.30
CA THR A 662 -29.25 -22.53 -18.81
C THR A 662 -29.40 -22.57 -20.33
N PRO A 663 -28.37 -22.18 -21.13
CA PRO A 663 -28.44 -22.35 -22.57
C PRO A 663 -28.42 -23.86 -22.85
N THR A 664 -29.57 -24.43 -23.19
CA THR A 664 -29.64 -25.77 -23.76
C THR A 664 -29.22 -25.65 -25.22
N SER A 665 -28.11 -26.27 -25.58
CA SER A 665 -27.65 -26.36 -26.97
C SER A 665 -28.57 -27.30 -27.74
N THR A 666 -29.58 -26.75 -28.41
CA THR A 666 -30.42 -27.49 -29.36
C THR A 666 -29.79 -27.42 -30.75
N SER A 667 -29.37 -28.56 -31.31
CA SER A 667 -28.92 -28.64 -32.70
C SER A 667 -30.07 -28.27 -33.63
N THR A 668 -29.98 -27.12 -34.29
CA THR A 668 -30.96 -26.70 -35.30
C THR A 668 -30.42 -27.11 -36.67
N ALA A 669 -31.16 -27.99 -37.35
CA ALA A 669 -30.89 -28.34 -38.74
C ALA A 669 -31.10 -27.12 -39.65
N THR A 670 -30.17 -26.93 -40.59
CA THR A 670 -30.22 -25.93 -41.66
C THR A 670 -31.50 -26.07 -42.48
N PRO A 671 -32.33 -25.01 -42.64
CA PRO A 671 -33.42 -25.07 -43.59
C PRO A 671 -32.91 -24.75 -45.00
N THR A 672 -33.07 -25.74 -45.89
CA THR A 672 -33.05 -25.57 -47.34
C THR A 672 -34.17 -24.62 -47.76
N ALA A 673 -33.83 -23.57 -48.50
CA ALA A 673 -34.81 -22.66 -49.10
C ALA A 673 -35.55 -23.37 -50.24
N THR A 674 -36.87 -23.51 -50.13
CA THR A 674 -37.74 -23.85 -51.26
C THR A 674 -38.98 -22.96 -51.21
N LEU A 675 -39.16 -22.20 -52.28
CA LEU A 675 -40.27 -21.29 -52.53
C LEU A 675 -41.60 -22.06 -52.64
N ALA A 676 -42.65 -21.59 -51.97
CA ALA A 676 -44.02 -21.91 -52.37
C ALA A 676 -44.99 -20.75 -52.06
N LEU A 677 -45.75 -20.37 -53.10
CA LEU A 677 -46.92 -19.47 -53.09
C LEU A 677 -48.20 -20.32 -52.85
N PRO A 678 -49.32 -19.79 -52.32
CA PRO A 678 -50.18 -20.53 -51.42
C PRO A 678 -51.50 -21.00 -52.06
N SER A 679 -52.11 -22.04 -51.49
CA SER A 679 -53.55 -22.03 -51.18
C SER A 679 -54.03 -23.26 -50.42
N GLN A 680 -54.77 -22.96 -49.35
CA GLN A 680 -56.08 -23.51 -48.96
C GLN A 680 -56.23 -24.98 -48.51
N THR A 681 -56.62 -25.06 -47.23
CA THR A 681 -57.83 -25.76 -46.72
C THR A 681 -57.87 -27.28 -46.82
N ALA A 682 -57.82 -27.97 -45.68
CA ALA A 682 -59.01 -28.60 -45.06
C ALA A 682 -58.62 -29.49 -43.85
N THR A 683 -59.52 -29.43 -42.88
CA THR A 683 -59.70 -30.19 -41.64
C THR A 683 -59.82 -31.70 -41.82
N GLU A 684 -59.35 -32.51 -40.86
CA GLU A 684 -60.14 -33.47 -40.04
C GLU A 684 -59.26 -34.43 -39.20
N THR A 685 -59.36 -34.28 -37.87
CA THR A 685 -59.78 -35.24 -36.79
C THR A 685 -59.35 -36.74 -36.79
N PRO A 686 -59.52 -37.50 -35.67
CA PRO A 686 -58.44 -38.27 -35.02
C PRO A 686 -58.77 -39.76 -34.79
N THR A 687 -57.82 -40.60 -34.34
CA THR A 687 -58.07 -41.86 -33.55
C THR A 687 -56.72 -42.46 -33.13
N GLN A 688 -56.32 -42.52 -31.86
CA GLN A 688 -56.72 -43.35 -30.70
C GLN A 688 -55.94 -44.69 -30.56
N GLU A 689 -55.34 -44.87 -29.37
CA GLU A 689 -54.91 -46.07 -28.60
C GLU A 689 -54.18 -47.24 -29.32
N VAL A 690 -53.15 -47.90 -28.75
CA VAL A 690 -53.20 -48.79 -27.57
C VAL A 690 -51.78 -49.05 -26.99
N ILE A 691 -51.68 -49.20 -25.67
CA ILE A 691 -50.57 -49.76 -24.84
C ILE A 691 -51.05 -51.18 -24.38
N PRO A 692 -50.26 -52.29 -24.25
CA PRO A 692 -49.42 -52.51 -23.05
C PRO A 692 -48.23 -53.52 -23.03
N SER A 693 -47.32 -53.25 -22.05
CA SER A 693 -46.60 -54.14 -21.09
C SER A 693 -45.54 -55.17 -21.55
N GLU A 694 -44.25 -54.98 -21.16
CA GLU A 694 -43.38 -55.72 -20.19
C GLU A 694 -43.08 -57.21 -20.55
N THR A 695 -41.91 -57.87 -20.42
CA THR A 695 -40.72 -57.83 -19.51
C THR A 695 -39.51 -58.63 -20.20
N PRO A 696 -38.42 -59.17 -19.56
CA PRO A 696 -37.00 -58.73 -19.68
C PRO A 696 -35.93 -59.75 -20.23
N LEU A 697 -34.67 -59.24 -20.34
CA LEU A 697 -33.27 -59.81 -20.32
C LEU A 697 -32.94 -61.30 -20.61
N PRO A 698 -31.72 -61.61 -21.14
CA PRO A 698 -30.61 -61.98 -20.23
C PRO A 698 -29.17 -61.54 -20.65
N SER A 699 -28.25 -61.74 -19.69
CA SER A 699 -26.80 -61.45 -19.62
C SER A 699 -25.95 -62.69 -19.93
N GLU A 700 -24.71 -62.55 -20.44
CA GLU A 700 -23.59 -63.49 -20.16
C GLU A 700 -22.18 -62.85 -20.24
N THR A 701 -21.26 -63.41 -19.43
CA THR A 701 -19.82 -63.13 -19.22
C THR A 701 -18.98 -64.32 -19.74
N PRO A 702 -17.65 -64.19 -19.99
CA PRO A 702 -16.73 -65.24 -19.49
C PRO A 702 -15.34 -64.74 -19.00
N THR A 703 -14.59 -65.62 -18.32
CA THR A 703 -13.39 -65.36 -17.50
C THR A 703 -12.35 -66.51 -17.59
N LEU A 704 -11.04 -66.16 -17.78
CA LEU A 704 -9.73 -66.83 -17.45
C LEU A 704 -9.33 -68.19 -18.14
N THR A 705 -8.07 -68.62 -18.39
CA THR A 705 -6.73 -68.50 -17.71
C THR A 705 -5.55 -69.01 -18.64
N PRO A 706 -4.27 -69.34 -18.23
CA PRO A 706 -3.00 -68.74 -18.73
C PRO A 706 -1.99 -69.70 -19.46
N GLU A 707 -0.83 -69.18 -19.93
CA GLU A 707 0.29 -70.02 -20.42
C GLU A 707 1.70 -69.42 -20.09
N VAL A 708 2.71 -70.30 -19.95
CA VAL A 708 4.04 -70.13 -19.31
C VAL A 708 5.19 -70.47 -20.31
N ILE A 709 6.17 -69.54 -20.50
CA ILE A 709 7.69 -69.56 -20.64
C ILE A 709 8.39 -70.77 -21.36
N PRO A 710 9.55 -70.72 -22.11
CA PRO A 710 10.86 -70.03 -21.82
C PRO A 710 11.79 -69.65 -23.04
N PRO A 711 13.14 -69.51 -22.92
CA PRO A 711 13.91 -68.26 -22.68
C PRO A 711 14.96 -67.94 -23.78
N THR A 712 15.67 -66.78 -23.71
CA THR A 712 16.99 -66.65 -24.39
C THR A 712 17.89 -65.55 -23.81
N ASP A 713 19.19 -65.82 -23.92
CA ASP A 713 20.38 -65.31 -23.25
C ASP A 713 20.79 -63.83 -23.42
N THR A 714 21.46 -63.34 -22.37
CA THR A 714 22.46 -62.25 -22.26
C THR A 714 23.67 -62.43 -23.22
N PRO A 715 24.50 -61.40 -23.55
CA PRO A 715 25.44 -60.83 -22.58
C PRO A 715 25.78 -59.32 -22.68
N GLU A 716 26.20 -58.78 -21.55
CA GLU A 716 26.98 -57.55 -21.34
C GLU A 716 28.43 -57.72 -21.87
N PRO A 717 29.13 -56.63 -22.21
CA PRO A 717 30.41 -56.41 -21.54
C PRO A 717 30.70 -54.96 -21.12
N THR A 718 31.30 -54.86 -19.94
CA THR A 718 31.97 -53.74 -19.25
C THR A 718 33.32 -53.36 -19.93
N PRO A 719 34.23 -52.54 -19.34
CA PRO A 719 34.21 -51.14 -18.89
C PRO A 719 35.12 -50.20 -19.74
N THR A 720 35.12 -48.92 -19.35
CA THR A 720 35.93 -47.76 -19.78
C THR A 720 37.46 -47.95 -19.72
N PRO A 721 38.22 -47.08 -20.39
CA PRO A 721 39.02 -46.09 -19.66
C PRO A 721 38.68 -44.62 -19.96
#